data_AF-A0A821NNL3-F1
#
_entry.id   AF-A0A821NNL3-F1
#
_cell.length_a   1.000
_cell.length_b   1.000
_cell.length_c   1.000
_cell.angle_alpha   90.00
_cell.angle_beta   90.00
_cell.angle_gamma   90.00
#
_symmetry.space_group_name_H-M   'P 1'
#
loop_
_entity.id
_entity.type
_entity.pdbx_description
1 polymer ?
#
loop_
_entity_poly.entity_id
_entity_poly.type
_entity_poly.pdbx_seq_one_letter_code
_entity_poly.pdbx_strand_id
1 'polypeptide(L)'
;MTGRAICQDHPTEVDRENIEDIYNLAKRMLPHQLLIFASTSAVGEGSGPIPITEDHPIQSELLDLYSKSLFHREKTLKQMTLDTLTTPQMIGLRFGTVVGLSASQRIDLSPMALVCKAFLSGKVHVTHPESNRAFLCMEDLVRAIHTVIMRRKQAKKFDIFHLQSFSASISKLANTIASLTGAHIKTSDHPVNEDSRGFSLNNNKFRNTFNFYFQGSLYQTISRLIEDVPRLCLGRQSRLDNDSISCVVCGSRIMHTVLNLHNQPLANDFKTDIEESGKSKRFPLRLVRCPICHHTQISYVVDRKYLFSHYLYQSSTSKTLNTYFSWLAEKAISESEIKNGTVLEIACNDGSQLNEFLKRGWRTVGVDPAKNLADIARMSGHTIYTGFWGIDTFPRLSALESVDVIIAQNVLAHVNNPIQFLQACASMMSVRTKLYIQTSQCEMYETGQFDTVYHEHISFFTAHSFKKLADIVGLAIVRFEITSIHGHSCLVTFQRVDSSNTTFLTRFKTELTPSLSIALQKERNLGMTDPWFYIKYEAQAKGMRAWISHQLASIQAQHHTIIAYGAAAKGMVLLHFLLETSNRSWNISFVIDDAPLKQNTFCPGTSIPVRPTSELNKHASTEPLTIVVFAWNFRDEILAKIRSDTVEKGIKNVFVILPFPYQQLLKIHRNNNTILAENSNKPLSWPFIFPNIRKPVLLISHFFNEEFLLPYWIRHHAPMFDMAILIDYNSTDHSLEIIRREAPTSWKVVSSRNKDFDSRLVDEEVVENEKLHPNAWKIALNTPEFLVHFNLRQMLADIESNDSVKAFRFRSVTMSGNDSIPLKRFTSLLKQRSQYTYHPTHADEKFGITSYSRFIHCNPFAKYDTGRHTIRDTVWKWAPIGFIAKYQYTPWPEIIKRKLQIRTRIPLTDFHAGRGIQHDVTLEKLNTIKNNIKLLPQHDLRDVTAVSEEIGMAHRLWKEIIDE
;
A
#
# COMPACT_ATOMS: atom_id res chain seq x y z
N MET A 1 1.90 31.62 -13.12
CA MET A 1 2.03 30.60 -12.06
C MET A 1 0.66 30.38 -11.41
N THR A 2 0.29 29.18 -10.98
CA THR A 2 -1.04 28.99 -10.36
C THR A 2 -1.02 28.05 -9.16
N GLY A 3 -1.57 28.53 -8.04
CA GLY A 3 -1.80 27.74 -6.83
C GLY A 3 -0.83 28.06 -5.69
N ARG A 4 -1.19 27.61 -4.48
CA ARG A 4 -0.50 27.94 -3.22
C ARG A 4 1.02 27.72 -3.26
N ALA A 5 1.48 26.56 -3.71
CA ALA A 5 2.90 26.19 -3.71
C ALA A 5 3.74 27.14 -4.57
N ILE A 6 3.31 27.42 -5.80
CA ILE A 6 4.09 28.28 -6.70
C ILE A 6 4.09 29.74 -6.20
N CYS A 7 2.99 30.20 -5.59
CA CYS A 7 2.98 31.51 -4.93
C CYS A 7 3.96 31.59 -3.75
N GLN A 8 4.22 30.49 -3.05
CA GLN A 8 5.23 30.44 -1.99
C GLN A 8 6.65 30.48 -2.58
N ASP A 9 6.87 29.80 -3.71
CA ASP A 9 8.17 29.77 -4.38
C ASP A 9 8.53 31.11 -5.07
N HIS A 10 7.52 31.85 -5.55
CA HIS A 10 7.69 33.10 -6.27
C HIS A 10 6.81 34.24 -5.71
N PRO A 11 7.04 34.67 -4.46
CA PRO A 11 6.13 35.58 -3.75
C PRO A 11 6.03 36.97 -4.37
N THR A 12 7.06 37.44 -5.07
CA THR A 12 7.12 38.78 -5.69
C THR A 12 6.29 38.92 -6.96
N GLU A 13 5.90 37.80 -7.59
CA GLU A 13 5.14 37.79 -8.84
C GLU A 13 3.64 37.60 -8.62
N VAL A 14 3.23 37.27 -7.39
CA VAL A 14 1.86 36.88 -7.05
C VAL A 14 0.84 37.96 -7.38
N ASP A 15 1.09 39.21 -6.98
CA ASP A 15 0.14 40.30 -7.20
C ASP A 15 -0.02 40.63 -8.69
N ARG A 16 1.08 40.61 -9.44
CA ARG A 16 1.06 40.82 -10.88
C ARG A 16 0.15 39.80 -11.57
N GLU A 17 0.37 38.52 -11.33
CA GLU A 17 -0.38 37.47 -12.03
C GLU A 17 -1.81 37.28 -11.52
N ASN A 18 -2.01 37.28 -10.19
CA ASN A 18 -3.31 36.99 -9.62
C ASN A 18 -4.24 38.21 -9.61
N ILE A 19 -3.72 39.43 -9.72
CA ILE A 19 -4.51 40.66 -9.56
C ILE A 19 -4.37 41.53 -10.80
N GLU A 20 -3.14 41.98 -11.09
CA GLU A 20 -2.89 42.99 -12.12
C GLU A 20 -3.24 42.50 -13.52
N ASP A 21 -2.85 41.28 -13.89
CA ASP A 21 -3.12 40.71 -15.21
C ASP A 21 -4.62 40.57 -15.48
N ILE A 22 -5.39 40.14 -14.47
CA ILE A 22 -6.86 40.00 -14.58
C ILE A 22 -7.53 41.37 -14.61
N TYR A 23 -7.05 42.34 -13.81
CA TYR A 23 -7.51 43.72 -13.86
C TYR A 23 -7.26 44.35 -15.23
N ASN A 24 -6.06 44.19 -15.78
CA ASN A 24 -5.66 44.68 -17.09
C ASN A 24 -6.46 44.03 -18.21
N LEU A 25 -6.77 42.73 -18.09
CA LEU A 25 -7.71 42.04 -18.98
C LEU A 25 -9.10 42.69 -18.91
N ALA A 26 -9.68 42.82 -17.71
CA ALA A 26 -11.00 43.43 -17.52
C ALA A 26 -11.07 44.87 -18.07
N LYS A 27 -10.00 45.65 -17.92
CA LYS A 27 -9.87 47.02 -18.46
C LYS A 27 -9.92 47.08 -19.98
N ARG A 28 -9.46 46.05 -20.67
CA ARG A 28 -9.46 45.96 -22.14
C ARG A 28 -10.74 45.35 -22.71
N MET A 29 -11.59 44.77 -21.87
CA MET A 29 -12.84 44.15 -22.28
C MET A 29 -13.93 45.20 -22.55
N LEU A 30 -14.81 44.89 -23.49
CA LEU A 30 -15.96 45.74 -23.86
C LEU A 30 -17.09 45.59 -22.82
N PRO A 31 -17.92 46.63 -22.59
CA PRO A 31 -18.97 46.62 -21.57
C PRO A 31 -19.98 45.47 -21.67
N HIS A 32 -20.22 44.94 -22.89
CA HIS A 32 -21.16 43.85 -23.13
C HIS A 32 -20.57 42.45 -22.91
N GLN A 33 -19.25 42.35 -22.71
CA GLN A 33 -18.57 41.09 -22.45
C GLN A 33 -18.77 40.65 -21.00
N LEU A 34 -18.61 39.35 -20.77
CA LEU A 34 -18.66 38.73 -19.45
C LEU A 34 -17.28 38.19 -19.10
N LEU A 35 -16.75 38.61 -17.95
CA LEU A 35 -15.59 38.00 -17.32
C LEU A 35 -16.08 37.10 -16.17
N ILE A 36 -15.91 35.80 -16.32
CA ILE A 36 -16.04 34.84 -15.22
C ILE A 36 -14.63 34.58 -14.68
N PHE A 37 -14.40 34.83 -13.40
CA PHE A 37 -13.10 34.57 -12.79
C PHE A 37 -13.23 33.67 -11.56
N ALA A 38 -12.27 32.77 -11.39
CA ALA A 38 -12.19 31.94 -10.20
C ALA A 38 -11.79 32.80 -8.99
N SER A 39 -12.31 32.49 -7.81
CA SER A 39 -11.80 32.98 -6.53
C SER A 39 -11.65 31.81 -5.56
N THR A 40 -11.28 32.09 -4.32
CA THR A 40 -11.00 31.07 -3.32
C THR A 40 -12.06 31.02 -2.24
N SER A 41 -12.54 29.83 -1.93
CA SER A 41 -13.38 29.59 -0.75
C SER A 41 -12.58 29.57 0.57
N ALA A 42 -11.24 29.50 0.49
CA ALA A 42 -10.37 29.54 1.65
C ALA A 42 -10.44 30.86 2.43
N VAL A 43 -11.09 31.90 1.88
CA VAL A 43 -11.45 33.11 2.64
C VAL A 43 -12.29 32.83 3.90
N GLY A 44 -12.94 31.67 3.97
CA GLY A 44 -13.69 31.23 5.15
C GLY A 44 -12.88 30.46 6.18
N GLU A 45 -11.57 30.25 5.99
CA GLU A 45 -10.75 29.50 6.94
C GLU A 45 -10.91 30.08 8.36
N GLY A 46 -11.05 29.19 9.35
CA GLY A 46 -11.29 29.56 10.75
C GLY A 46 -12.77 29.64 11.15
N SER A 47 -13.72 29.71 10.20
CA SER A 47 -15.17 29.78 10.48
C SER A 47 -15.78 28.43 10.93
N GLY A 48 -15.09 27.32 10.71
CA GLY A 48 -15.51 25.99 11.15
C GLY A 48 -16.72 25.45 10.38
N PRO A 49 -17.65 24.73 11.05
CA PRO A 49 -18.82 24.13 10.39
C PRO A 49 -19.90 25.13 9.98
N ILE A 50 -19.84 26.37 10.49
CA ILE A 50 -20.88 27.39 10.24
C ILE A 50 -20.79 27.84 8.78
N PRO A 51 -21.84 27.66 7.95
CA PRO A 51 -21.80 28.06 6.55
C PRO A 51 -21.73 29.59 6.40
N ILE A 52 -20.68 30.10 5.79
CA ILE A 52 -20.47 31.54 5.61
C ILE A 52 -21.12 32.07 4.34
N THR A 53 -21.68 33.27 4.41
CA THR A 53 -22.19 34.02 3.24
C THR A 53 -21.08 34.78 2.54
N GLU A 54 -21.32 35.27 1.32
CA GLU A 54 -20.31 36.00 0.53
C GLU A 54 -19.77 37.26 1.22
N ASP A 55 -20.61 37.88 2.07
CA ASP A 55 -20.32 39.11 2.82
C ASP A 55 -19.78 38.84 4.25
N HIS A 56 -19.52 37.58 4.61
CA HIS A 56 -18.99 37.24 5.94
C HIS A 56 -17.61 37.88 6.18
N PRO A 57 -17.31 38.38 7.40
CA PRO A 57 -15.98 38.91 7.73
C PRO A 57 -14.88 37.88 7.51
N ILE A 58 -13.76 38.31 6.94
CA ILE A 58 -12.63 37.45 6.58
C ILE A 58 -11.50 37.62 7.57
N GLN A 59 -11.01 36.50 8.12
CA GLN A 59 -9.85 36.43 9.00
C GLN A 59 -8.56 36.44 8.17
N SER A 60 -8.16 37.64 7.74
CA SER A 60 -7.07 37.84 6.79
C SER A 60 -5.73 37.25 7.25
N GLU A 61 -5.50 37.19 8.55
CA GLU A 61 -4.34 36.61 9.22
C GLU A 61 -4.18 35.12 8.99
N LEU A 62 -5.29 34.38 8.80
CA LEU A 62 -5.28 32.93 8.52
C LEU A 62 -5.07 32.61 7.04
N LEU A 63 -5.11 33.62 6.16
CA LEU A 63 -4.96 33.42 4.72
C LEU A 63 -3.49 33.33 4.31
N ASP A 64 -3.18 32.30 3.52
CA ASP A 64 -1.91 32.22 2.81
C ASP A 64 -1.81 33.28 1.69
N LEU A 65 -0.59 33.48 1.19
CA LEU A 65 -0.29 34.50 0.18
C LEU A 65 -1.18 34.36 -1.06
N TYR A 66 -1.40 33.13 -1.52
CA TYR A 66 -2.31 32.84 -2.64
C TYR A 66 -3.74 33.31 -2.32
N SER A 67 -4.30 32.90 -1.19
CA SER A 67 -5.69 33.21 -0.85
C SER A 67 -5.91 34.70 -0.60
N LYS A 68 -4.93 35.39 -0.01
CA LYS A 68 -4.90 36.85 0.13
C LYS A 68 -4.96 37.55 -1.22
N SER A 69 -4.12 37.12 -2.18
CA SER A 69 -4.09 37.74 -3.52
C SER A 69 -5.42 37.59 -4.26
N LEU A 70 -6.08 36.44 -4.19
CA LEU A 70 -7.38 36.24 -4.84
C LEU A 70 -8.49 37.09 -4.18
N PHE A 71 -8.46 37.23 -2.85
CA PHE A 71 -9.38 38.12 -2.16
C PHE A 71 -9.12 39.60 -2.51
N HIS A 72 -7.86 40.01 -2.63
CA HIS A 72 -7.52 41.36 -3.06
C HIS A 72 -7.95 41.62 -4.52
N ARG A 73 -7.85 40.62 -5.41
CA ARG A 73 -8.45 40.69 -6.76
C ARG A 73 -9.95 40.97 -6.71
N GLU A 74 -10.72 40.29 -5.85
CA GLU A 74 -12.16 40.56 -5.73
C GLU A 74 -12.43 42.04 -5.40
N LYS A 75 -11.70 42.60 -4.44
CA LYS A 75 -11.83 44.02 -4.06
C LYS A 75 -11.47 44.96 -5.21
N THR A 76 -10.36 44.67 -5.89
CA THR A 76 -9.82 45.49 -6.98
C THR A 76 -10.80 45.55 -8.17
N LEU A 77 -11.34 44.39 -8.57
CA LEU A 77 -12.32 44.32 -9.64
C LEU A 77 -13.67 44.94 -9.24
N LYS A 78 -14.10 44.79 -7.98
CA LYS A 78 -15.30 45.48 -7.47
C LYS A 78 -15.14 46.99 -7.57
N GLN A 79 -14.00 47.52 -7.10
CA GLN A 79 -13.71 48.96 -7.15
C GLN A 79 -13.75 49.49 -8.58
N MET A 80 -13.16 48.76 -9.52
CA MET A 80 -13.19 49.11 -10.94
C MET A 80 -14.61 49.34 -11.48
N THR A 81 -15.59 48.53 -11.06
CA THR A 81 -17.00 48.70 -11.48
C THR A 81 -17.68 49.91 -10.86
N LEU A 82 -17.20 50.40 -9.73
CA LEU A 82 -17.68 51.62 -9.08
C LEU A 82 -17.08 52.86 -9.73
N ASP A 83 -15.80 52.79 -10.13
CA ASP A 83 -15.07 53.92 -10.70
C ASP A 83 -15.42 54.21 -12.16
N THR A 84 -15.90 53.21 -12.91
CA THR A 84 -16.11 53.33 -14.36
C THR A 84 -17.40 52.67 -14.86
N LEU A 85 -18.22 53.45 -15.59
CA LEU A 85 -19.47 52.98 -16.18
C LEU A 85 -19.25 52.00 -17.37
N THR A 86 -18.06 51.97 -17.96
CA THR A 86 -17.72 51.21 -19.18
C THR A 86 -17.06 49.85 -18.95
N THR A 87 -17.06 49.35 -17.71
CA THR A 87 -16.56 48.00 -17.37
C THR A 87 -17.42 46.85 -17.92
N PRO A 88 -16.83 45.67 -18.24
CA PRO A 88 -17.59 44.46 -18.53
C PRO A 88 -18.40 43.98 -17.32
N GLN A 89 -19.33 43.04 -17.51
CA GLN A 89 -19.93 42.30 -16.40
C GLN A 89 -18.88 41.33 -15.83
N MET A 90 -18.72 41.29 -14.51
CA MET A 90 -17.73 40.47 -13.83
C MET A 90 -18.38 39.58 -12.76
N ILE A 91 -18.21 38.27 -12.89
CA ILE A 91 -18.76 37.29 -11.96
C ILE A 91 -17.63 36.46 -11.36
N GLY A 92 -17.39 36.64 -10.07
CA GLY A 92 -16.41 35.86 -9.31
C GLY A 92 -17.04 34.61 -8.69
N LEU A 93 -16.38 33.46 -8.85
CA LEU A 93 -16.86 32.19 -8.31
C LEU A 93 -15.88 31.66 -7.27
N ARG A 94 -16.28 31.63 -6.00
CA ARG A 94 -15.52 30.98 -4.93
C ARG A 94 -15.89 29.49 -4.91
N PHE A 95 -15.00 28.67 -5.46
CA PHE A 95 -15.21 27.22 -5.53
C PHE A 95 -14.89 26.57 -4.19
N GLY A 96 -15.78 25.70 -3.70
CA GLY A 96 -15.35 24.60 -2.82
C GLY A 96 -14.29 23.75 -3.53
N THR A 97 -13.60 22.87 -2.80
CA THR A 97 -12.62 21.98 -3.40
C THR A 97 -13.27 21.18 -4.53
N VAL A 98 -12.80 21.36 -5.76
CA VAL A 98 -13.41 20.74 -6.94
C VAL A 98 -13.03 19.26 -6.99
N VAL A 99 -14.03 18.39 -7.03
CA VAL A 99 -13.89 16.94 -6.95
C VAL A 99 -14.53 16.26 -8.15
N GLY A 100 -13.77 15.38 -8.80
CA GLY A 100 -14.26 14.55 -9.91
C GLY A 100 -13.11 13.96 -10.72
N LEU A 101 -13.45 13.10 -11.68
CA LEU A 101 -12.47 12.56 -12.63
C LEU A 101 -12.17 13.61 -13.71
N SER A 102 -10.88 13.90 -13.92
CA SER A 102 -10.41 14.80 -14.97
C SER A 102 -9.09 14.27 -15.52
N ALA A 103 -8.84 14.50 -16.81
CA ALA A 103 -7.53 14.20 -17.42
C ALA A 103 -6.39 15.02 -16.79
N SER A 104 -6.73 16.11 -16.09
CA SER A 104 -5.76 17.00 -15.45
C SER A 104 -6.03 17.19 -13.95
N GLN A 105 -6.52 16.15 -13.26
CA GLN A 105 -6.91 16.25 -11.85
C GLN A 105 -5.70 16.42 -10.92
N ARG A 106 -5.85 17.28 -9.90
CA ARG A 106 -4.94 17.39 -8.75
C ARG A 106 -5.24 16.25 -7.78
N ILE A 107 -4.29 15.34 -7.61
CA ILE A 107 -4.44 14.12 -6.79
C ILE A 107 -4.02 14.33 -5.33
N ASP A 108 -3.40 15.46 -5.02
CA ASP A 108 -2.88 15.83 -3.71
C ASP A 108 -3.93 16.50 -2.81
N LEU A 109 -5.09 16.88 -3.37
CA LEU A 109 -6.19 17.49 -2.62
C LEU A 109 -7.15 16.41 -2.10
N SER A 110 -7.67 16.60 -0.89
CA SER A 110 -8.81 15.81 -0.40
C SER A 110 -10.05 16.12 -1.24
N PRO A 111 -10.87 15.13 -1.61
CA PRO A 111 -10.82 13.72 -1.22
C PRO A 111 -9.99 12.80 -2.11
N MET A 112 -9.53 13.27 -3.29
CA MET A 112 -8.78 12.45 -4.25
C MET A 112 -7.55 11.80 -3.60
N ALA A 113 -6.77 12.56 -2.83
CA ALA A 113 -5.60 12.06 -2.13
C ALA A 113 -5.93 10.89 -1.20
N LEU A 114 -7.05 10.98 -0.48
CA LEU A 114 -7.47 9.94 0.47
C LEU A 114 -7.96 8.67 -0.25
N VAL A 115 -8.66 8.81 -1.39
CA VAL A 115 -9.04 7.66 -2.23
C VAL A 115 -7.80 7.00 -2.82
N CYS A 116 -6.87 7.76 -3.40
CA CYS A 116 -5.61 7.22 -3.90
C CYS A 116 -4.83 6.48 -2.80
N LYS A 117 -4.72 7.06 -1.60
CA LYS A 117 -4.04 6.40 -0.46
C LYS A 117 -4.76 5.14 -0.01
N ALA A 118 -6.10 5.14 0.02
CA ALA A 118 -6.87 3.94 0.34
C ALA A 118 -6.48 2.78 -0.59
N PHE A 119 -6.42 3.02 -1.90
CA PHE A 119 -6.07 1.96 -2.87
C PHE A 119 -4.57 1.64 -2.94
N LEU A 120 -3.68 2.61 -2.70
CA LEU A 120 -2.24 2.40 -2.84
C LEU A 120 -1.57 1.86 -1.58
N SER A 121 -2.14 2.09 -0.39
CA SER A 121 -1.58 1.62 0.87
C SER A 121 -2.55 0.88 1.78
N GLY A 122 -3.81 0.69 1.38
CA GLY A 122 -4.84 0.10 2.25
C GLY A 122 -5.24 1.00 3.43
N LYS A 123 -4.81 2.28 3.40
CA LYS A 123 -4.88 3.19 4.56
C LYS A 123 -5.29 4.60 4.15
N VAL A 124 -6.07 5.24 5.02
CA VAL A 124 -6.45 6.65 4.93
C VAL A 124 -5.82 7.38 6.11
N HIS A 125 -4.83 8.22 5.83
CA HIS A 125 -4.20 9.04 6.86
C HIS A 125 -4.96 10.34 7.03
N VAL A 126 -5.36 10.63 8.27
CA VAL A 126 -6.16 11.81 8.62
C VAL A 126 -5.37 12.72 9.55
N THR A 127 -5.20 13.96 9.11
CA THR A 127 -4.72 15.08 9.93
C THR A 127 -5.88 16.06 10.13
N HIS A 128 -5.94 16.74 11.27
CA HIS A 128 -7.01 17.69 11.61
C HIS A 128 -8.44 17.16 11.34
N PRO A 129 -8.82 16.02 11.95
CA PRO A 129 -10.07 15.29 11.63
C PRO A 129 -11.36 16.13 11.72
N GLU A 130 -11.40 17.13 12.61
CA GLU A 130 -12.57 18.01 12.81
C GLU A 130 -12.66 19.15 11.79
N SER A 131 -11.59 19.38 11.01
CA SER A 131 -11.54 20.46 10.05
C SER A 131 -12.60 20.26 8.97
N ASN A 132 -13.49 21.24 8.80
CA ASN A 132 -14.52 21.20 7.76
C ASN A 132 -13.99 21.74 6.43
N ARG A 133 -14.48 21.15 5.35
CA ARG A 133 -14.18 21.59 3.99
C ARG A 133 -15.45 21.65 3.15
N ALA A 134 -15.53 22.68 2.32
CA ALA A 134 -16.50 22.80 1.25
C ALA A 134 -16.03 22.00 0.01
N PHE A 135 -16.91 21.22 -0.59
CA PHE A 135 -16.63 20.45 -1.80
C PHE A 135 -17.60 20.81 -2.92
N LEU A 136 -17.09 20.86 -4.15
CA LEU A 136 -17.87 21.12 -5.35
C LEU A 136 -17.64 19.99 -6.36
N CYS A 137 -18.68 19.24 -6.69
CA CYS A 137 -18.58 18.19 -7.70
C CYS A 137 -18.34 18.81 -9.08
N MET A 138 -17.54 18.12 -9.91
CA MET A 138 -17.19 18.58 -11.26
C MET A 138 -18.44 18.82 -12.11
N GLU A 139 -19.46 17.98 -12.00
CA GLU A 139 -20.72 18.11 -12.75
C GLU A 139 -21.50 19.35 -12.29
N ASP A 140 -21.52 19.64 -10.99
CA ASP A 140 -22.15 20.85 -10.45
C ASP A 140 -21.41 22.10 -10.91
N LEU A 141 -20.07 22.06 -10.98
CA LEU A 141 -19.25 23.15 -11.52
C LEU A 141 -19.60 23.43 -12.98
N VAL A 142 -19.63 22.39 -13.83
CA VAL A 142 -19.96 22.54 -15.26
C VAL A 142 -21.36 23.11 -15.43
N ARG A 143 -22.36 22.57 -14.71
CA ARG A 143 -23.73 23.09 -14.75
C ARG A 143 -23.81 24.54 -14.25
N ALA A 144 -23.08 24.89 -13.19
CA ALA A 144 -23.07 26.24 -12.65
C ALA A 144 -22.45 27.25 -13.63
N ILE A 145 -21.30 26.94 -14.24
CA ILE A 145 -20.67 27.80 -15.26
C ILE A 145 -21.61 27.98 -16.46
N HIS A 146 -22.18 26.90 -16.97
CA HIS A 146 -23.16 26.97 -18.06
C HIS A 146 -24.35 27.86 -17.68
N THR A 147 -24.87 27.71 -16.46
CA THR A 147 -25.98 28.54 -15.96
C THR A 147 -25.59 30.02 -15.89
N VAL A 148 -24.40 30.34 -15.42
CA VAL A 148 -23.90 31.73 -15.39
C VAL A 148 -23.83 32.29 -16.81
N ILE A 149 -23.27 31.57 -17.78
CA ILE A 149 -23.16 32.04 -19.18
C ILE A 149 -24.55 32.34 -19.76
N MET A 150 -25.48 31.40 -19.59
CA MET A 150 -26.83 31.48 -20.18
C MET A 150 -27.75 32.48 -19.48
N ARG A 151 -27.60 32.66 -18.16
CA ARG A 151 -28.50 33.47 -17.33
C ARG A 151 -27.81 34.68 -16.68
N ARG A 152 -26.64 35.11 -17.17
CA ARG A 152 -25.82 36.20 -16.59
C ARG A 152 -26.58 37.49 -16.27
N LYS A 153 -27.64 37.80 -17.00
CA LYS A 153 -28.50 38.99 -16.77
C LYS A 153 -29.21 38.98 -15.41
N GLN A 154 -29.31 37.82 -14.74
CA GLN A 154 -29.90 37.69 -13.40
C GLN A 154 -28.94 38.15 -12.29
N ALA A 155 -27.63 38.19 -12.56
CA ALA A 155 -26.62 38.68 -11.61
C ALA A 155 -26.34 40.17 -11.83
N LYS A 156 -25.78 40.82 -10.81
CA LYS A 156 -25.37 42.23 -10.88
C LYS A 156 -24.18 42.41 -11.83
N LYS A 157 -23.81 43.68 -12.07
CA LYS A 157 -22.63 44.03 -12.88
C LYS A 157 -21.34 43.45 -12.28
N PHE A 158 -21.22 43.49 -10.95
CA PHE A 158 -20.22 42.75 -10.19
C PHE A 158 -20.93 41.90 -9.15
N ASP A 159 -20.65 40.59 -9.14
CA ASP A 159 -21.15 39.69 -8.11
C ASP A 159 -20.13 38.59 -7.79
N ILE A 160 -20.10 38.19 -6.52
CA ILE A 160 -19.40 37.00 -6.04
C ILE A 160 -20.44 35.95 -5.65
N PHE A 161 -20.16 34.69 -5.97
CA PHE A 161 -20.99 33.55 -5.57
C PHE A 161 -20.15 32.41 -4.99
N HIS A 162 -20.67 31.79 -3.93
CA HIS A 162 -20.18 30.52 -3.40
C HIS A 162 -20.73 29.34 -4.19
N LEU A 163 -19.85 28.48 -4.69
CA LEU A 163 -20.22 27.21 -5.32
C LEU A 163 -19.78 26.04 -4.44
N GLN A 164 -20.76 25.35 -3.85
CA GLN A 164 -20.55 24.17 -3.01
C GLN A 164 -21.68 23.17 -3.26
N SER A 165 -21.31 21.91 -3.49
CA SER A 165 -22.23 20.78 -3.53
C SER A 165 -22.59 20.31 -2.12
N PHE A 166 -21.58 20.08 -1.28
CA PHE A 166 -21.73 19.65 0.11
C PHE A 166 -20.51 20.10 0.95
N SER A 167 -20.64 20.04 2.27
CA SER A 167 -19.51 20.17 3.19
C SER A 167 -19.37 18.90 4.04
N ALA A 168 -18.14 18.61 4.46
CA ALA A 168 -17.84 17.49 5.35
C ALA A 168 -16.57 17.75 6.15
N SER A 169 -16.50 17.17 7.34
CA SER A 169 -15.24 17.07 8.10
C SER A 169 -14.31 16.07 7.43
N ILE A 170 -13.00 16.22 7.65
CA ILE A 170 -12.02 15.23 7.15
C ILE A 170 -12.29 13.84 7.75
N SER A 171 -12.72 13.76 9.01
CA SER A 171 -13.12 12.50 9.66
C SER A 171 -14.28 11.81 8.91
N LYS A 172 -15.35 12.54 8.60
CA LYS A 172 -16.51 11.99 7.87
C LYS A 172 -16.14 11.50 6.49
N LEU A 173 -15.27 12.26 5.80
CA LEU A 173 -14.75 11.90 4.51
C LEU A 173 -13.94 10.60 4.58
N ALA A 174 -13.01 10.49 5.54
CA ALA A 174 -12.22 9.29 5.76
C ALA A 174 -13.08 8.07 6.11
N ASN A 175 -14.07 8.24 6.99
CA ASN A 175 -15.04 7.19 7.33
C ASN A 175 -15.84 6.72 6.11
N THR A 176 -16.23 7.63 5.21
CA THR A 176 -16.95 7.27 3.98
C THR A 176 -16.05 6.54 2.98
N ILE A 177 -14.78 6.95 2.84
CA ILE A 177 -13.82 6.24 1.98
C ILE A 177 -13.55 4.85 2.54
N ALA A 178 -13.20 4.76 3.82
CA ALA A 178 -12.96 3.49 4.51
C ALA A 178 -14.18 2.57 4.44
N SER A 179 -15.40 3.11 4.58
CA SER A 179 -16.61 2.30 4.47
C SER A 179 -16.90 1.84 3.04
N LEU A 180 -16.33 2.46 2.01
CA LEU A 180 -16.47 2.02 0.61
C LEU A 180 -15.32 1.09 0.17
N THR A 181 -14.11 1.27 0.71
CA THR A 181 -12.91 0.56 0.26
C THR A 181 -12.40 -0.50 1.23
N GLY A 182 -12.86 -0.49 2.49
CA GLY A 182 -12.29 -1.30 3.58
C GLY A 182 -10.94 -0.81 4.10
N ALA A 183 -10.50 0.39 3.71
CA ALA A 183 -9.21 0.92 4.13
C ALA A 183 -9.19 1.30 5.62
N HIS A 184 -8.06 1.08 6.29
CA HIS A 184 -7.89 1.44 7.70
C HIS A 184 -7.66 2.95 7.85
N ILE A 185 -8.32 3.56 8.84
CA ILE A 185 -8.15 4.98 9.13
C ILE A 185 -7.03 5.13 10.17
N LYS A 186 -5.99 5.87 9.81
CA LYS A 186 -4.91 6.24 10.72
C LYS A 186 -4.95 7.73 11.00
N THR A 187 -5.12 8.10 12.25
CA THR A 187 -5.08 9.50 12.70
C THR A 187 -3.70 9.84 13.22
N SER A 188 -3.20 11.02 12.86
CA SER A 188 -1.98 11.58 13.45
C SER A 188 -2.32 12.34 14.75
N ASP A 189 -1.60 12.07 15.83
CA ASP A 189 -1.72 12.79 17.11
C ASP A 189 -1.03 14.17 16.98
N HIS A 190 -1.67 15.14 16.31
CA HIS A 190 -1.25 16.54 16.37
C HIS A 190 -2.13 17.28 17.39
N PRO A 191 -1.55 18.16 18.23
CA PRO A 191 -2.36 19.07 19.04
C PRO A 191 -3.26 19.86 18.09
N VAL A 192 -4.55 19.92 18.41
CA VAL A 192 -5.51 20.71 17.63
C VAL A 192 -5.09 22.16 17.77
N ASN A 193 -4.57 22.76 16.70
CA ASN A 193 -4.45 24.20 16.65
C ASN A 193 -5.87 24.77 16.48
N GLU A 194 -6.33 25.63 17.40
CA GLU A 194 -7.69 26.19 17.38
C GLU A 194 -8.01 26.94 16.07
N ASP A 195 -6.98 27.40 15.36
CA ASP A 195 -7.07 28.09 14.07
C ASP A 195 -7.42 27.17 12.88
N SER A 196 -7.41 25.84 13.06
CA SER A 196 -7.55 24.85 11.96
C SER A 196 -8.96 24.27 11.76
N ARG A 197 -10.00 24.93 12.30
CA ARG A 197 -11.41 24.46 12.26
C ARG A 197 -11.97 24.27 10.86
N GLY A 198 -11.32 24.83 9.84
CA GLY A 198 -11.76 24.77 8.46
C GLY A 198 -12.96 25.68 8.17
N PHE A 199 -13.77 25.34 7.17
CA PHE A 199 -14.85 26.20 6.69
C PHE A 199 -15.96 25.44 5.94
N SER A 200 -17.14 26.06 5.88
CA SER A 200 -18.27 25.66 5.02
C SER A 200 -18.84 26.90 4.34
N LEU A 201 -19.38 26.75 3.12
CA LEU A 201 -19.97 27.85 2.37
C LEU A 201 -21.49 27.76 2.36
N ASN A 202 -22.13 28.92 2.51
CA ASN A 202 -23.54 29.10 2.18
C ASN A 202 -23.66 29.40 0.68
N ASN A 203 -24.46 28.61 -0.04
CA ASN A 203 -24.66 28.73 -1.48
C ASN A 203 -26.04 29.32 -1.86
N ASN A 204 -26.83 29.80 -0.90
CA ASN A 204 -28.20 30.28 -1.13
C ASN A 204 -28.25 31.45 -2.12
N LYS A 205 -27.26 32.35 -2.10
CA LYS A 205 -27.17 33.47 -3.03
C LYS A 205 -27.18 32.97 -4.49
N PHE A 206 -26.36 31.98 -4.81
CA PHE A 206 -26.30 31.39 -6.15
C PHE A 206 -27.60 30.66 -6.51
N ARG A 207 -28.12 29.84 -5.57
CA ARG A 207 -29.38 29.08 -5.77
C ARG A 207 -30.54 30.00 -6.10
N ASN A 208 -30.70 31.09 -5.35
CA ASN A 208 -31.79 32.04 -5.52
C ASN A 208 -31.62 32.89 -6.78
N THR A 209 -30.40 33.36 -7.06
CA THR A 209 -30.14 34.21 -8.24
C THR A 209 -30.41 33.48 -9.54
N PHE A 210 -30.03 32.20 -9.63
CA PHE A 210 -30.07 31.45 -10.87
C PHE A 210 -31.13 30.34 -10.93
N ASN A 211 -31.92 30.16 -9.86
CA ASN A 211 -32.79 29.01 -9.65
C ASN A 211 -32.04 27.68 -9.87
N PHE A 212 -30.94 27.51 -9.11
CA PHE A 212 -29.99 26.40 -9.29
C PHE A 212 -30.01 25.43 -8.11
N TYR A 213 -29.95 24.13 -8.41
CA TYR A 213 -29.84 23.07 -7.42
C TYR A 213 -28.54 22.29 -7.61
N PHE A 214 -27.68 22.33 -6.58
CA PHE A 214 -26.51 21.46 -6.48
C PHE A 214 -26.98 20.03 -6.21
N GLN A 215 -26.39 19.06 -6.92
CA GLN A 215 -26.80 17.65 -6.89
C GLN A 215 -25.76 16.77 -6.19
N GLY A 216 -24.52 17.25 -6.06
CA GLY A 216 -23.44 16.46 -5.49
C GLY A 216 -23.63 16.13 -4.02
N SER A 217 -23.30 14.89 -3.64
CA SER A 217 -23.25 14.42 -2.26
C SER A 217 -21.92 13.73 -1.97
N LEU A 218 -21.54 13.66 -0.69
CA LEU A 218 -20.29 13.01 -0.26
C LEU A 218 -20.19 11.58 -0.80
N TYR A 219 -21.21 10.75 -0.54
CA TYR A 219 -21.22 9.35 -0.94
C TYR A 219 -21.07 9.16 -2.45
N GLN A 220 -21.92 9.83 -3.25
CA GLN A 220 -21.90 9.69 -4.71
C GLN A 220 -20.58 10.18 -5.30
N THR A 221 -20.01 11.23 -4.73
CA THR A 221 -18.72 11.78 -5.17
C THR A 221 -17.59 10.77 -4.94
N ILE A 222 -17.51 10.18 -3.74
CA ILE A 222 -16.49 9.17 -3.45
C ILE A 222 -16.72 7.89 -4.29
N SER A 223 -17.98 7.46 -4.44
CA SER A 223 -18.32 6.31 -5.30
C SER A 223 -17.82 6.50 -6.73
N ARG A 224 -18.07 7.67 -7.34
CA ARG A 224 -17.60 7.99 -8.70
C ARG A 224 -16.08 8.05 -8.82
N LEU A 225 -15.38 8.50 -7.78
CA LEU A 225 -13.91 8.47 -7.78
C LEU A 225 -13.35 7.04 -7.76
N ILE A 226 -14.06 6.10 -7.11
CA ILE A 226 -13.66 4.70 -7.00
C ILE A 226 -13.93 3.91 -8.31
N GLU A 227 -14.88 4.36 -9.13
CA GLU A 227 -15.19 3.73 -10.42
C GLU A 227 -13.97 3.68 -11.37
N ASP A 228 -13.06 4.65 -11.31
CA ASP A 228 -11.84 4.71 -12.15
C ASP A 228 -10.62 5.19 -11.35
N VAL A 229 -10.23 4.39 -10.35
CA VAL A 229 -9.03 4.62 -9.54
C VAL A 229 -7.75 4.71 -10.38
N PRO A 230 -7.53 3.89 -11.44
CA PRO A 230 -6.34 4.03 -12.28
C PRO A 230 -6.19 5.43 -12.85
N ARG A 231 -7.25 5.97 -13.46
CA ARG A 231 -7.24 7.33 -13.99
C ARG A 231 -7.03 8.37 -12.90
N LEU A 232 -7.69 8.18 -11.75
CA LEU A 232 -7.53 9.06 -10.59
C LEU A 232 -6.07 9.10 -10.11
N CYS A 233 -5.44 7.94 -9.93
CA CYS A 233 -4.07 7.80 -9.43
C CYS A 233 -3.00 8.22 -10.44
N LEU A 234 -3.29 8.14 -11.75
CA LEU A 234 -2.40 8.68 -12.79
C LEU A 234 -2.31 10.21 -12.72
N GLY A 235 -3.44 10.90 -12.47
CA GLY A 235 -3.48 12.36 -12.31
C GLY A 235 -2.95 13.15 -13.51
N ARG A 236 -2.48 14.39 -13.27
CA ARG A 236 -1.79 15.26 -14.26
C ARG A 236 -0.41 14.75 -14.70
N GLN A 237 0.17 13.80 -13.96
CA GLN A 237 1.55 13.39 -14.17
C GLN A 237 1.60 12.43 -15.35
N SER A 238 1.97 12.93 -16.53
CA SER A 238 2.52 12.04 -17.54
C SER A 238 3.73 11.37 -16.90
N ARG A 239 3.65 10.07 -16.63
CA ARG A 239 4.82 9.26 -16.21
C ARG A 239 5.88 9.18 -17.31
N LEU A 240 5.76 9.96 -18.37
CA LEU A 240 6.73 10.05 -19.46
C LEU A 240 8.08 10.43 -18.88
N ASP A 241 9.05 9.53 -19.06
CA ASP A 241 10.43 9.74 -18.68
C ASP A 241 11.18 10.29 -19.91
N ASN A 242 11.32 11.61 -19.97
CA ASN A 242 11.95 12.29 -21.11
C ASN A 242 13.48 12.08 -21.17
N ASP A 243 14.09 11.61 -20.09
CA ASP A 243 15.53 11.35 -20.01
C ASP A 243 15.87 9.86 -20.27
N SER A 244 14.85 9.04 -20.55
CA SER A 244 15.02 7.61 -20.71
C SER A 244 15.56 7.25 -22.09
N ILE A 245 16.44 6.23 -22.13
CA ILE A 245 16.78 5.57 -23.39
C ILE A 245 15.54 4.95 -24.05
N SER A 246 15.54 4.87 -25.38
CA SER A 246 14.46 4.22 -26.13
C SER A 246 14.31 2.75 -25.75
N CYS A 247 13.12 2.20 -25.97
CA CYS A 247 12.84 0.80 -25.65
C CYS A 247 13.80 -0.14 -26.39
N VAL A 248 14.59 -0.94 -25.66
CA VAL A 248 15.62 -1.84 -26.25
C VAL A 248 15.03 -3.02 -27.02
N VAL A 249 13.72 -3.26 -26.91
CA VAL A 249 13.00 -4.32 -27.62
C VAL A 249 12.27 -3.81 -28.86
N CYS A 250 11.60 -2.65 -28.81
CA CYS A 250 10.76 -2.18 -29.92
C CYS A 250 11.11 -0.79 -30.48
N GLY A 251 12.06 -0.08 -29.88
CA GLY A 251 12.50 1.25 -30.33
C GLY A 251 11.57 2.42 -29.95
N SER A 252 10.50 2.19 -29.20
CA SER A 252 9.61 3.26 -28.71
C SER A 252 10.40 4.32 -27.91
N ARG A 253 10.13 5.60 -28.20
CA ARG A 253 10.60 6.74 -27.38
C ARG A 253 9.66 7.08 -26.23
N ILE A 254 8.43 6.55 -26.26
CA ILE A 254 7.46 6.72 -25.18
C ILE A 254 7.80 5.69 -24.11
N MET A 255 8.30 6.17 -22.97
CA MET A 255 8.68 5.35 -21.80
C MET A 255 8.01 5.92 -20.56
N HIS A 256 7.39 5.06 -19.76
CA HIS A 256 6.73 5.45 -18.51
C HIS A 256 7.55 5.03 -17.30
N THR A 257 7.88 5.96 -16.39
CA THR A 257 8.51 5.64 -15.11
C THR A 257 7.61 4.71 -14.29
N VAL A 258 8.15 3.55 -13.94
CA VAL A 258 7.56 2.58 -13.00
C VAL A 258 7.97 2.95 -11.58
N LEU A 259 9.27 3.05 -11.33
CA LEU A 259 9.86 3.32 -10.02
C LEU A 259 11.14 4.14 -10.19
N ASN A 260 11.26 5.23 -9.44
CA ASN A 260 12.48 6.03 -9.36
C ASN A 260 13.25 5.64 -8.09
N LEU A 261 14.44 5.06 -8.25
CA LEU A 261 15.36 4.66 -7.18
C LEU A 261 16.47 5.72 -6.95
N HIS A 262 16.29 6.90 -7.55
CA HIS A 262 17.21 8.04 -7.50
C HIS A 262 18.58 7.73 -8.09
N ASN A 263 19.59 8.54 -7.76
CA ASN A 263 20.94 8.33 -8.25
C ASN A 263 21.68 7.39 -7.28
N GLN A 264 22.17 6.25 -7.77
CA GLN A 264 22.87 5.25 -6.96
C GLN A 264 24.26 4.95 -7.52
N PRO A 265 25.23 4.57 -6.67
CA PRO A 265 26.52 4.06 -7.14
C PRO A 265 26.35 2.73 -7.86
N LEU A 266 27.42 2.26 -8.51
CA LEU A 266 27.43 0.91 -9.06
C LEU A 266 27.44 -0.11 -7.93
N ALA A 267 26.57 -1.12 -8.04
CA ALA A 267 26.28 -2.04 -6.95
C ALA A 267 27.46 -2.95 -6.56
N ASN A 268 28.43 -3.14 -7.48
CA ASN A 268 29.61 -3.96 -7.28
C ASN A 268 30.94 -3.16 -7.21
N ASP A 269 30.89 -1.81 -7.11
CA ASP A 269 32.08 -0.93 -7.00
C ASP A 269 32.61 -0.87 -5.56
N PHE A 270 32.95 -2.03 -4.99
CA PHE A 270 33.50 -2.14 -3.63
C PHE A 270 34.95 -1.67 -3.61
N LYS A 271 35.30 -0.81 -2.64
CA LYS A 271 36.65 -0.23 -2.52
C LYS A 271 37.25 -0.47 -1.14
N THR A 272 38.57 -0.58 -1.06
CA THR A 272 39.31 -0.76 0.18
C THR A 272 39.51 0.54 0.95
N ASP A 273 39.49 1.69 0.24
CA ASP A 273 39.58 3.01 0.86
C ASP A 273 38.18 3.60 1.16
N ILE A 274 38.02 4.14 2.37
CA ILE A 274 36.74 4.65 2.86
C ILE A 274 36.33 5.95 2.17
N GLU A 275 37.28 6.83 1.86
CA GLU A 275 36.99 8.09 1.19
C GLU A 275 36.64 7.88 -0.27
N GLU A 276 37.38 7.02 -0.97
CA GLU A 276 37.09 6.65 -2.35
C GLU A 276 35.73 5.97 -2.49
N SER A 277 35.37 5.11 -1.52
CA SER A 277 34.04 4.49 -1.45
C SER A 277 32.95 5.55 -1.26
N GLY A 278 33.14 6.48 -0.32
CA GLY A 278 32.21 7.59 -0.09
C GLY A 278 32.05 8.51 -1.29
N LYS A 279 33.06 8.60 -2.16
CA LYS A 279 33.09 9.40 -3.39
C LYS A 279 32.71 8.61 -4.66
N SER A 280 32.21 7.36 -4.55
CA SER A 280 31.80 6.57 -5.71
C SER A 280 30.79 7.31 -6.59
N LYS A 281 31.03 7.27 -7.91
CA LYS A 281 30.18 7.94 -8.89
C LYS A 281 28.78 7.35 -8.86
N ARG A 282 27.77 8.23 -8.79
CA ARG A 282 26.35 7.86 -8.81
C ARG A 282 25.75 8.07 -10.21
N PHE A 283 24.81 7.21 -10.57
CA PHE A 283 24.13 7.22 -11.86
C PHE A 283 22.61 7.14 -11.66
N PRO A 284 21.79 7.70 -12.56
CA PRO A 284 20.35 7.61 -12.47
C PRO A 284 19.87 6.16 -12.55
N LEU A 285 19.08 5.74 -11.56
CA LEU A 285 18.48 4.42 -11.50
C LEU A 285 16.96 4.54 -11.44
N ARG A 286 16.31 4.37 -12.60
CA ARG A 286 14.85 4.37 -12.70
C ARG A 286 14.42 3.17 -13.52
N LEU A 287 13.44 2.43 -13.02
CA LEU A 287 12.75 1.41 -13.79
C LEU A 287 11.69 2.10 -14.64
N VAL A 288 11.73 1.88 -15.94
CA VAL A 288 10.79 2.41 -16.93
C VAL A 288 10.11 1.28 -17.70
N ARG A 289 8.97 1.56 -18.30
CA ARG A 289 8.17 0.62 -19.08
C ARG A 289 7.79 1.21 -20.43
N CYS A 290 7.91 0.40 -21.47
CA CYS A 290 7.33 0.70 -22.76
C CYS A 290 5.82 0.38 -22.76
N PRO A 291 4.92 1.34 -23.05
CA PRO A 291 3.48 1.07 -23.14
C PRO A 291 3.09 0.26 -24.38
N ILE A 292 3.98 0.13 -25.38
CA ILE A 292 3.70 -0.56 -26.64
C ILE A 292 3.99 -2.07 -26.55
N CYS A 293 5.18 -2.45 -26.08
CA CYS A 293 5.57 -3.87 -25.98
C CYS A 293 5.58 -4.41 -24.54
N HIS A 294 5.21 -3.59 -23.56
CA HIS A 294 5.18 -3.90 -22.13
C HIS A 294 6.55 -4.25 -21.52
N HIS A 295 7.64 -4.11 -22.27
CA HIS A 295 8.99 -4.33 -21.79
C HIS A 295 9.39 -3.30 -20.74
N THR A 296 10.09 -3.75 -19.72
CA THR A 296 10.63 -2.95 -18.63
C THR A 296 12.14 -2.98 -18.66
N GLN A 297 12.74 -1.81 -18.41
CA GLN A 297 14.18 -1.61 -18.47
C GLN A 297 14.60 -0.47 -17.54
N ILE A 298 15.89 -0.31 -17.31
CA ILE A 298 16.40 0.90 -16.65
C ILE A 298 16.42 2.10 -17.61
N SER A 299 16.28 3.31 -17.07
CA SER A 299 16.26 4.55 -17.87
C SER A 299 17.64 4.94 -18.42
N TYR A 300 18.73 4.44 -17.83
CA TYR A 300 20.10 4.84 -18.12
C TYR A 300 21.02 3.62 -18.18
N VAL A 301 21.90 3.56 -19.19
CA VAL A 301 22.85 2.45 -19.37
C VAL A 301 24.27 2.93 -19.13
N VAL A 302 24.99 2.24 -18.25
CA VAL A 302 26.42 2.47 -17.98
C VAL A 302 27.27 1.73 -19.01
N ASP A 303 28.46 2.22 -19.31
CA ASP A 303 29.39 1.55 -20.23
C ASP A 303 29.75 0.15 -19.71
N ARG A 304 29.49 -0.87 -20.54
CA ARG A 304 29.78 -2.29 -20.26
C ARG A 304 31.25 -2.56 -19.95
N LYS A 305 32.18 -1.80 -20.54
CA LYS A 305 33.61 -1.97 -20.28
C LYS A 305 33.93 -1.67 -18.82
N TYR A 306 33.24 -0.68 -18.26
CA TYR A 306 33.40 -0.31 -16.86
C TYR A 306 32.80 -1.35 -15.91
N LEU A 307 31.76 -2.09 -16.34
CA LEU A 307 31.07 -3.09 -15.52
C LEU A 307 31.70 -4.49 -15.55
N PHE A 308 32.11 -4.98 -16.73
CA PHE A 308 32.37 -6.41 -16.94
C PHE A 308 33.81 -6.78 -17.30
N SER A 309 34.71 -5.81 -17.49
CA SER A 309 36.11 -6.12 -17.87
C SER A 309 36.90 -6.79 -16.73
N HIS A 310 36.49 -6.56 -15.48
CA HIS A 310 37.04 -7.20 -14.29
C HIS A 310 35.87 -7.56 -13.36
N TYR A 311 35.44 -8.83 -13.40
CA TYR A 311 34.22 -9.27 -12.72
C TYR A 311 34.55 -10.15 -11.52
N LEU A 312 33.98 -9.81 -10.36
CA LEU A 312 34.28 -10.44 -9.07
C LEU A 312 33.33 -11.60 -8.71
N TYR A 313 32.32 -11.88 -9.55
CA TYR A 313 31.33 -12.92 -9.27
C TYR A 313 31.70 -14.24 -9.96
N GLN A 314 31.90 -15.28 -9.15
CA GLN A 314 32.23 -16.64 -9.57
C GLN A 314 31.05 -17.60 -9.31
N SER A 315 30.59 -18.29 -10.34
CA SER A 315 29.36 -19.10 -10.33
C SER A 315 29.44 -20.38 -9.49
N SER A 316 30.63 -20.99 -9.39
CA SER A 316 30.85 -22.30 -8.71
C SER A 316 30.68 -22.32 -7.19
N THR A 317 30.40 -21.18 -6.55
CA THR A 317 30.44 -21.02 -5.09
C THR A 317 29.19 -21.51 -4.34
N SER A 318 28.08 -21.82 -5.03
CA SER A 318 26.82 -22.23 -4.40
C SER A 318 26.42 -23.66 -4.76
N LYS A 319 26.09 -24.47 -3.74
CA LYS A 319 25.52 -25.81 -3.91
C LYS A 319 24.24 -25.78 -4.77
N THR A 320 23.39 -24.78 -4.56
CA THR A 320 22.12 -24.62 -5.28
C THR A 320 22.34 -24.39 -6.77
N LEU A 321 23.35 -23.59 -7.15
CA LEU A 321 23.68 -23.35 -8.55
C LEU A 321 24.22 -24.59 -9.25
N ASN A 322 25.11 -25.34 -8.59
CA ASN A 322 25.66 -26.57 -9.16
C ASN A 322 24.56 -27.63 -9.44
N THR A 323 23.59 -27.77 -8.54
CA THR A 323 22.41 -28.63 -8.79
C THR A 323 21.61 -28.16 -10.01
N TYR A 324 21.42 -26.85 -10.15
CA TYR A 324 20.72 -26.27 -11.29
C TYR A 324 21.46 -26.50 -12.61
N PHE A 325 22.78 -26.32 -12.64
CA PHE A 325 23.59 -26.55 -13.84
C PHE A 325 23.51 -27.99 -14.34
N SER A 326 23.54 -28.96 -13.42
CA SER A 326 23.38 -30.38 -13.76
C SER A 326 22.01 -30.65 -14.37
N TRP A 327 20.95 -30.12 -13.74
CA TRP A 327 19.58 -30.26 -14.25
C TRP A 327 19.40 -29.64 -15.63
N LEU A 328 19.91 -28.42 -15.85
CA LEU A 328 19.75 -27.75 -17.15
C LEU A 328 20.51 -28.50 -18.26
N ALA A 329 21.70 -29.03 -17.97
CA ALA A 329 22.45 -29.84 -18.91
C ALA A 329 21.66 -31.10 -19.30
N GLU A 330 21.13 -31.84 -18.32
CA GLU A 330 20.30 -33.03 -18.57
C GLU A 330 19.06 -32.71 -19.39
N LYS A 331 18.36 -31.63 -19.05
CA LYS A 331 17.19 -31.15 -19.80
C LYS A 331 17.55 -30.84 -21.24
N ALA A 332 18.59 -30.04 -21.47
CA ALA A 332 18.99 -29.61 -22.80
C ALA A 332 19.43 -30.79 -23.67
N ILE A 333 20.18 -31.74 -23.11
CA ILE A 333 20.58 -32.97 -23.79
C ILE A 333 19.35 -33.80 -24.17
N SER A 334 18.44 -34.03 -23.22
CA SER A 334 17.21 -34.80 -23.43
C SER A 334 16.32 -34.18 -24.51
N GLU A 335 16.07 -32.87 -24.45
CA GLU A 335 15.21 -32.16 -25.40
C GLU A 335 15.85 -31.93 -26.78
N SER A 336 17.18 -32.05 -26.89
CA SER A 336 17.90 -32.01 -28.17
C SER A 336 17.81 -33.34 -28.94
N GLU A 337 17.50 -34.45 -28.25
CA GLU A 337 17.54 -35.81 -28.78
C GLU A 337 18.91 -36.22 -29.37
N ILE A 338 19.99 -35.58 -28.92
CA ILE A 338 21.37 -35.81 -29.39
C ILE A 338 22.19 -36.43 -28.26
N LYS A 339 22.97 -37.48 -28.56
CA LYS A 339 23.79 -38.17 -27.56
C LYS A 339 25.16 -37.52 -27.35
N ASN A 340 25.85 -37.18 -28.45
CA ASN A 340 27.19 -36.60 -28.47
C ASN A 340 27.16 -35.29 -29.27
N GLY A 341 26.70 -34.21 -28.66
CA GLY A 341 26.52 -32.92 -29.32
C GLY A 341 27.62 -31.90 -29.00
N THR A 342 27.48 -30.72 -29.61
CA THR A 342 28.25 -29.52 -29.29
C THR A 342 27.36 -28.49 -28.59
N VAL A 343 27.77 -28.08 -27.39
CA VAL A 343 27.14 -26.98 -26.65
C VAL A 343 27.97 -25.70 -26.78
N LEU A 344 27.29 -24.58 -27.02
CA LEU A 344 27.83 -23.23 -26.92
C LEU A 344 27.20 -22.52 -25.72
N GLU A 345 28.01 -22.10 -24.76
CA GLU A 345 27.55 -21.23 -23.67
C GLU A 345 28.00 -19.78 -23.89
N ILE A 346 27.05 -18.85 -23.82
CA ILE A 346 27.27 -17.42 -23.94
C ILE A 346 27.32 -16.80 -22.54
N ALA A 347 28.39 -16.04 -22.27
CA ALA A 347 28.81 -15.58 -20.94
C ALA A 347 29.03 -16.73 -19.96
N CYS A 348 29.93 -17.65 -20.34
CA CYS A 348 30.16 -18.92 -19.65
C CYS A 348 30.87 -18.81 -18.30
N ASN A 349 31.31 -17.61 -17.87
CA ASN A 349 31.97 -17.37 -16.60
C ASN A 349 33.18 -18.32 -16.39
N ASP A 350 33.25 -19.01 -15.25
CA ASP A 350 34.27 -20.01 -14.90
C ASP A 350 34.05 -21.39 -15.56
N GLY A 351 33.06 -21.54 -16.43
CA GLY A 351 32.76 -22.79 -17.15
C GLY A 351 31.97 -23.81 -16.34
N SER A 352 31.41 -23.44 -15.18
CA SER A 352 30.66 -24.37 -14.31
C SER A 352 29.52 -25.11 -15.02
N GLN A 353 28.77 -24.44 -15.89
CA GLN A 353 27.69 -25.07 -16.66
C GLN A 353 28.25 -25.96 -17.79
N LEU A 354 29.33 -25.55 -18.47
CA LEU A 354 30.02 -26.38 -19.47
C LEU A 354 30.57 -27.67 -18.85
N ASN A 355 31.05 -27.65 -17.61
CA ASN A 355 31.53 -28.84 -16.91
C ASN A 355 30.47 -29.96 -16.88
N GLU A 356 29.19 -29.62 -16.73
CA GLU A 356 28.10 -30.60 -16.70
C GLU A 356 27.85 -31.25 -18.07
N PHE A 357 28.06 -30.52 -19.17
CA PHE A 357 28.01 -31.10 -20.51
C PHE A 357 29.26 -31.95 -20.81
N LEU A 358 30.44 -31.48 -20.41
CA LEU A 358 31.71 -32.20 -20.62
C LEU A 358 31.69 -33.57 -19.93
N LYS A 359 31.20 -33.63 -18.68
CA LYS A 359 31.01 -34.89 -17.92
C LYS A 359 30.11 -35.90 -18.65
N ARG A 360 29.22 -35.43 -19.52
CA ARG A 360 28.26 -36.22 -20.29
C ARG A 360 28.74 -36.49 -21.73
N GLY A 361 30.00 -36.20 -22.03
CA GLY A 361 30.65 -36.52 -23.32
C GLY A 361 30.40 -35.49 -24.43
N TRP A 362 29.87 -34.31 -24.12
CA TRP A 362 29.62 -33.26 -25.10
C TRP A 362 30.84 -32.39 -25.36
N ARG A 363 30.98 -31.91 -26.59
CA ARG A 363 31.95 -30.87 -26.94
C ARG A 363 31.49 -29.53 -26.39
N THR A 364 32.37 -28.84 -25.67
CA THR A 364 32.05 -27.61 -24.94
C THR A 364 32.77 -26.39 -25.50
N VAL A 365 32.00 -25.38 -25.86
CA VAL A 365 32.48 -24.10 -26.38
C VAL A 365 31.86 -22.96 -25.58
N GLY A 366 32.65 -21.94 -25.23
CA GLY A 366 32.20 -20.80 -24.44
C GLY A 366 32.66 -19.47 -24.99
N VAL A 367 31.89 -18.42 -24.71
CA VAL A 367 32.27 -17.02 -24.97
C VAL A 367 32.09 -16.21 -23.69
N ASP A 368 33.12 -15.51 -23.22
CA ASP A 368 33.02 -14.64 -22.04
C ASP A 368 33.98 -13.43 -22.10
N PRO A 369 33.56 -12.20 -21.79
CA PRO A 369 34.45 -11.04 -21.81
C PRO A 369 35.44 -10.98 -20.63
N ALA A 370 35.15 -11.63 -19.50
CA ALA A 370 35.95 -11.57 -18.28
C ALA A 370 37.17 -12.50 -18.39
N LYS A 371 38.33 -11.93 -18.76
CA LYS A 371 39.59 -12.66 -18.96
C LYS A 371 39.95 -13.57 -17.78
N ASN A 372 39.80 -13.07 -16.55
CA ASN A 372 40.13 -13.80 -15.33
C ASN A 372 39.31 -15.09 -15.15
N LEU A 373 38.05 -15.11 -15.61
CA LEU A 373 37.17 -16.28 -15.49
C LEU A 373 37.30 -17.20 -16.71
N ALA A 374 37.48 -16.63 -17.90
CA ALA A 374 37.72 -17.37 -19.13
C ALA A 374 38.94 -18.29 -19.03
N ASP A 375 40.00 -17.86 -18.35
CA ASP A 375 41.19 -18.68 -18.13
C ASP A 375 40.92 -19.88 -17.21
N ILE A 376 40.06 -19.73 -16.19
CA ILE A 376 39.60 -20.83 -15.34
C ILE A 376 38.87 -21.88 -16.18
N ALA A 377 37.93 -21.44 -17.01
CA ALA A 377 37.18 -22.33 -17.89
C ALA A 377 38.06 -23.07 -18.91
N ARG A 378 39.12 -22.43 -19.43
CA ARG A 378 40.12 -23.09 -20.31
C ARG A 378 40.87 -24.20 -19.59
N MET A 379 41.29 -23.97 -18.35
CA MET A 379 41.99 -24.97 -17.54
C MET A 379 41.11 -26.19 -17.24
N SER A 380 39.78 -26.03 -17.23
CA SER A 380 38.81 -27.14 -17.12
C SER A 380 38.60 -27.93 -18.42
N GLY A 381 39.30 -27.59 -19.52
CA GLY A 381 39.28 -28.34 -20.78
C GLY A 381 38.29 -27.82 -21.83
N HIS A 382 37.71 -26.63 -21.65
CA HIS A 382 36.75 -26.03 -22.58
C HIS A 382 37.41 -25.18 -23.68
N THR A 383 36.76 -25.08 -24.85
CA THR A 383 37.18 -24.12 -25.89
C THR A 383 36.56 -22.75 -25.63
N ILE A 384 37.33 -21.78 -25.14
CA ILE A 384 36.81 -20.46 -24.71
C ILE A 384 37.33 -19.31 -25.57
N TYR A 385 36.40 -18.51 -26.11
CA TYR A 385 36.69 -17.24 -26.79
C TYR A 385 36.44 -16.07 -25.84
N THR A 386 37.39 -15.13 -25.76
CA THR A 386 37.22 -13.95 -24.91
C THR A 386 36.68 -12.78 -25.72
N GLY A 387 35.51 -12.27 -25.33
CA GLY A 387 34.86 -11.11 -25.97
C GLY A 387 33.38 -10.99 -25.65
N PHE A 388 32.75 -9.90 -26.11
CA PHE A 388 31.33 -9.63 -25.96
C PHE A 388 30.52 -10.24 -27.10
N TRP A 389 29.62 -11.17 -26.77
CA TRP A 389 28.71 -11.79 -27.74
C TRP A 389 27.85 -10.76 -28.50
N GLY A 390 27.69 -10.98 -29.80
CA GLY A 390 26.91 -10.12 -30.69
C GLY A 390 27.58 -8.79 -31.06
N ILE A 391 28.74 -8.47 -30.48
CA ILE A 391 29.52 -7.27 -30.80
C ILE A 391 30.86 -7.66 -31.41
N ASP A 392 31.62 -8.49 -30.70
CA ASP A 392 32.93 -8.94 -31.16
C ASP A 392 32.77 -10.08 -32.17
N THR A 393 33.70 -10.19 -33.10
CA THR A 393 33.73 -11.24 -34.13
C THR A 393 34.62 -12.40 -33.69
N PHE A 394 34.16 -13.63 -33.92
CA PHE A 394 34.90 -14.85 -33.55
C PHE A 394 35.09 -15.76 -34.76
N PRO A 395 36.03 -15.48 -35.69
CA PRO A 395 36.14 -16.19 -36.98
C PRO A 395 36.23 -17.72 -36.86
N ARG A 396 36.96 -18.23 -35.86
CA ARG A 396 37.10 -19.68 -35.62
C ARG A 396 35.82 -20.31 -35.06
N LEU A 397 34.99 -19.55 -34.34
CA LEU A 397 33.69 -20.00 -33.86
C LEU A 397 32.68 -20.01 -35.02
N SER A 398 32.72 -18.99 -35.87
CA SER A 398 31.88 -18.87 -37.07
C SER A 398 32.14 -19.96 -38.11
N ALA A 399 33.30 -20.62 -38.05
CA ALA A 399 33.62 -21.76 -38.90
C ALA A 399 32.98 -23.08 -38.43
N LEU A 400 32.32 -23.12 -37.27
CA LEU A 400 31.51 -24.28 -36.86
C LEU A 400 30.23 -24.32 -37.69
N GLU A 401 29.99 -25.43 -38.40
CA GLU A 401 28.82 -25.58 -39.28
C GLU A 401 27.48 -25.40 -38.56
N SER A 402 27.35 -25.93 -37.34
CA SER A 402 26.25 -25.61 -36.42
C SER A 402 26.56 -26.07 -35.00
N VAL A 403 25.85 -25.53 -34.02
CA VAL A 403 25.84 -26.01 -32.62
C VAL A 403 24.49 -26.65 -32.32
N ASP A 404 24.46 -27.65 -31.46
CA ASP A 404 23.23 -28.41 -31.15
C ASP A 404 22.42 -27.73 -30.05
N VAL A 405 23.12 -27.19 -29.06
CA VAL A 405 22.55 -26.48 -27.92
C VAL A 405 23.29 -25.16 -27.72
N ILE A 406 22.53 -24.08 -27.53
CA ILE A 406 23.05 -22.80 -27.07
C ILE A 406 22.47 -22.51 -25.69
N ILE A 407 23.31 -22.20 -24.71
CA ILE A 407 22.91 -21.79 -23.36
C ILE A 407 23.32 -20.32 -23.14
N ALA A 408 22.42 -19.52 -22.59
CA ALA A 408 22.70 -18.15 -22.15
C ALA A 408 22.03 -17.91 -20.79
N GLN A 409 22.80 -17.96 -19.71
CA GLN A 409 22.30 -17.81 -18.35
C GLN A 409 22.59 -16.42 -17.81
N ASN A 410 21.56 -15.78 -17.25
CA ASN A 410 21.58 -14.44 -16.68
C ASN A 410 22.17 -13.33 -17.57
N VAL A 411 22.53 -13.56 -18.84
CA VAL A 411 23.25 -12.56 -19.65
C VAL A 411 22.33 -11.65 -20.47
N LEU A 412 21.20 -12.15 -20.97
CA LEU A 412 20.34 -11.35 -21.87
C LEU A 412 19.80 -10.09 -21.16
N ALA A 413 19.59 -10.13 -19.85
CA ALA A 413 19.18 -8.96 -19.06
C ALA A 413 20.26 -7.85 -19.01
N HIS A 414 21.52 -8.17 -19.28
CA HIS A 414 22.68 -7.29 -19.13
C HIS A 414 23.13 -6.65 -20.44
N VAL A 415 22.51 -7.00 -21.58
CA VAL A 415 22.94 -6.50 -22.88
C VAL A 415 22.16 -5.26 -23.31
N ASN A 416 22.89 -4.28 -23.89
CA ASN A 416 22.28 -3.04 -24.39
C ASN A 416 21.34 -3.29 -25.58
N ASN A 417 21.58 -4.34 -26.36
CA ASN A 417 20.82 -4.65 -27.57
C ASN A 417 20.45 -6.15 -27.59
N PRO A 418 19.31 -6.54 -26.99
CA PRO A 418 18.87 -7.93 -26.95
C PRO A 418 18.48 -8.49 -28.33
N ILE A 419 18.09 -7.64 -29.28
CA ILE A 419 17.81 -8.04 -30.66
C ILE A 419 19.11 -8.54 -31.31
N GLN A 420 20.17 -7.74 -31.26
CA GLN A 420 21.47 -8.10 -31.83
C GLN A 420 22.05 -9.36 -31.19
N PHE A 421 21.90 -9.50 -29.86
CA PHE A 421 22.31 -10.71 -29.14
C PHE A 421 21.64 -11.96 -29.71
N LEU A 422 20.32 -11.92 -29.86
CA LEU A 422 19.55 -13.05 -30.38
C LEU A 422 19.76 -13.29 -31.87
N GLN A 423 20.01 -12.25 -32.68
CA GLN A 423 20.39 -12.40 -34.08
C GLN A 423 21.71 -13.17 -34.21
N ALA A 424 22.70 -12.88 -33.35
CA ALA A 424 23.94 -13.64 -33.31
C ALA A 424 23.74 -15.09 -32.84
N CYS A 425 22.83 -15.35 -31.91
CA CYS A 425 22.43 -16.73 -31.59
C CYS A 425 21.81 -17.41 -32.81
N ALA A 426 20.84 -16.75 -33.46
CA ALA A 426 20.12 -17.29 -34.62
C ALA A 426 21.05 -17.61 -35.80
N SER A 427 22.16 -16.89 -35.98
CA SER A 427 23.14 -17.19 -37.03
C SER A 427 23.93 -18.47 -36.78
N MET A 428 24.06 -18.93 -35.53
CA MET A 428 24.71 -20.20 -35.17
C MET A 428 23.73 -21.38 -35.14
N MET A 429 22.43 -21.11 -35.25
CA MET A 429 21.38 -22.13 -35.12
C MET A 429 21.04 -22.76 -36.46
N SER A 430 21.01 -24.09 -36.48
CA SER A 430 20.25 -24.87 -37.46
C SER A 430 18.76 -24.93 -37.08
N VAL A 431 17.93 -25.57 -37.92
CA VAL A 431 16.53 -25.85 -37.56
C VAL A 431 16.40 -26.85 -36.41
N ARG A 432 17.45 -27.62 -36.08
CA ARG A 432 17.46 -28.56 -34.94
C ARG A 432 17.98 -27.94 -33.65
N THR A 433 18.77 -26.87 -33.75
CA THR A 433 19.39 -26.24 -32.58
C THR A 433 18.36 -25.70 -31.62
N LYS A 434 18.57 -25.96 -30.32
CA LYS A 434 17.77 -25.38 -29.23
C LYS A 434 18.58 -24.31 -28.50
N LEU A 435 17.97 -23.14 -28.33
CA LEU A 435 18.56 -22.03 -27.58
C LEU A 435 17.82 -21.86 -26.25
N TYR A 436 18.52 -22.00 -25.14
CA TYR A 436 17.99 -21.82 -23.79
C TYR A 436 18.48 -20.50 -23.24
N ILE A 437 17.55 -19.58 -22.98
CA ILE A 437 17.85 -18.32 -22.31
C ILE A 437 17.22 -18.33 -20.94
N GLN A 438 18.05 -18.17 -19.92
CA GLN A 438 17.60 -17.94 -18.55
C GLN A 438 17.84 -16.48 -18.18
N THR A 439 16.79 -15.80 -17.73
CA THR A 439 16.88 -14.47 -17.11
C THR A 439 16.38 -14.56 -15.67
N SER A 440 16.97 -13.80 -14.77
CA SER A 440 16.50 -13.74 -13.38
C SER A 440 15.15 -13.01 -13.28
N GLN A 441 14.48 -13.16 -12.14
CA GLN A 441 13.43 -12.23 -11.69
C GLN A 441 12.13 -12.21 -12.49
N CYS A 442 11.71 -13.37 -13.00
CA CYS A 442 10.45 -13.54 -13.73
C CYS A 442 9.24 -13.05 -12.92
N GLU A 443 9.30 -13.16 -11.59
CA GLU A 443 8.22 -12.84 -10.66
C GLU A 443 8.54 -11.62 -9.77
N MET A 444 9.51 -10.77 -10.15
CA MET A 444 9.91 -9.62 -9.32
C MET A 444 8.76 -8.67 -9.01
N TYR A 445 7.78 -8.56 -9.92
CA TYR A 445 6.64 -7.68 -9.71
C TYR A 445 5.66 -8.24 -8.70
N GLU A 446 5.38 -9.55 -8.77
CA GLU A 446 4.48 -10.25 -7.85
C GLU A 446 5.03 -10.23 -6.42
N THR A 447 6.35 -10.38 -6.29
CA THR A 447 7.06 -10.47 -5.01
C THR A 447 7.66 -9.14 -4.52
N GLY A 448 7.49 -8.07 -5.30
CA GLY A 448 7.94 -6.72 -4.94
C GLY A 448 9.44 -6.47 -5.03
N GLN A 449 10.24 -7.40 -5.57
CA GLN A 449 11.72 -7.45 -5.56
C GLN A 449 12.39 -6.33 -6.41
N PHE A 450 12.14 -5.07 -6.09
CA PHE A 450 12.70 -3.91 -6.81
C PHE A 450 14.21 -3.75 -6.60
N ASP A 451 14.75 -4.34 -5.54
CA ASP A 451 16.18 -4.27 -5.20
C ASP A 451 17.05 -4.94 -6.26
N THR A 452 16.41 -5.71 -7.13
CA THR A 452 17.04 -6.31 -8.29
C THR A 452 17.24 -5.37 -9.48
N VAL A 453 16.75 -4.14 -9.38
CA VAL A 453 16.97 -3.09 -10.37
C VAL A 453 18.30 -2.39 -10.07
N TYR A 454 19.37 -2.77 -10.77
CA TYR A 454 20.68 -2.12 -10.71
C TYR A 454 21.29 -2.01 -12.10
N HIS A 455 22.34 -1.18 -12.25
CA HIS A 455 22.89 -0.77 -13.54
C HIS A 455 23.39 -1.90 -14.45
N GLU A 456 23.66 -3.08 -13.92
CA GLU A 456 24.02 -4.26 -14.72
C GLU A 456 22.78 -4.92 -15.34
N HIS A 457 21.62 -4.86 -14.66
CA HIS A 457 20.33 -5.35 -15.14
C HIS A 457 19.64 -4.28 -15.98
N ILE A 458 19.94 -4.25 -17.28
CA ILE A 458 19.33 -3.31 -18.21
C ILE A 458 17.86 -3.65 -18.45
N SER A 459 17.56 -4.93 -18.67
CA SER A 459 16.27 -5.42 -19.15
C SER A 459 15.62 -6.38 -18.17
N PHE A 460 14.31 -6.23 -17.94
CA PHE A 460 13.49 -7.11 -17.11
C PHE A 460 12.45 -7.78 -18.00
N PHE A 461 12.70 -9.04 -18.35
CA PHE A 461 11.91 -9.72 -19.37
C PHE A 461 10.64 -10.35 -18.81
N THR A 462 9.58 -10.22 -19.59
CA THR A 462 8.25 -10.82 -19.40
C THR A 462 7.97 -11.74 -20.59
N ALA A 463 6.97 -12.62 -20.49
CA ALA A 463 6.49 -13.42 -21.61
C ALA A 463 6.06 -12.53 -22.80
N HIS A 464 5.42 -11.39 -22.56
CA HIS A 464 5.12 -10.41 -23.61
C HIS A 464 6.39 -9.83 -24.27
N SER A 465 7.41 -9.51 -23.47
CA SER A 465 8.70 -9.00 -23.98
C SER A 465 9.44 -10.05 -24.81
N PHE A 466 9.55 -11.28 -24.29
CA PHE A 466 10.20 -12.39 -24.97
C PHE A 466 9.48 -12.74 -26.27
N LYS A 467 8.15 -12.78 -26.27
CA LYS A 467 7.37 -12.99 -27.49
C LYS A 467 7.67 -11.91 -28.52
N LYS A 468 7.64 -10.63 -28.13
CA LYS A 468 7.93 -9.53 -29.06
C LYS A 468 9.34 -9.63 -29.63
N LEU A 469 10.31 -10.00 -28.79
CA LEU A 469 11.70 -10.17 -29.17
C LEU A 469 11.89 -11.34 -30.15
N ALA A 470 11.25 -12.49 -29.88
CA ALA A 470 11.21 -13.65 -30.78
C ALA A 470 10.63 -13.27 -32.16
N ASP A 471 9.50 -12.57 -32.18
CA ASP A 471 8.81 -12.16 -33.40
C ASP A 471 9.70 -11.25 -34.26
N ILE A 472 10.48 -10.35 -33.64
CA ILE A 472 11.40 -9.45 -34.36
C ILE A 472 12.59 -10.19 -34.96
N VAL A 473 13.16 -11.15 -34.23
CA VAL A 473 14.36 -11.89 -34.67
C VAL A 473 14.00 -13.01 -35.65
N GLY A 474 12.76 -13.49 -35.65
CA GLY A 474 12.32 -14.65 -36.43
C GLY A 474 12.61 -15.99 -35.75
N LEU A 475 12.55 -16.02 -34.41
CA LEU A 475 12.70 -17.23 -33.60
C LEU A 475 11.35 -17.65 -33.01
N ALA A 476 11.18 -18.96 -32.82
CA ALA A 476 10.02 -19.55 -32.18
C ALA A 476 10.28 -19.84 -30.70
N ILE A 477 9.37 -19.43 -29.81
CA ILE A 477 9.37 -19.87 -28.40
C ILE A 477 8.68 -21.22 -28.32
N VAL A 478 9.46 -22.29 -28.17
CA VAL A 478 8.92 -23.65 -28.03
C VAL A 478 8.51 -23.96 -26.60
N ARG A 479 9.11 -23.29 -25.62
CA ARG A 479 8.76 -23.44 -24.21
C ARG A 479 9.07 -22.19 -23.39
N PHE A 480 8.17 -21.85 -22.47
CA PHE A 480 8.36 -20.80 -21.46
C PHE A 480 8.16 -21.41 -20.07
N GLU A 481 9.22 -21.47 -19.27
CA GLU A 481 9.24 -22.08 -17.95
C GLU A 481 9.66 -21.07 -16.87
N ILE A 482 9.27 -21.34 -15.62
CA ILE A 482 9.77 -20.63 -14.44
C ILE A 482 10.57 -21.63 -13.61
N THR A 483 11.79 -21.28 -13.22
CA THR A 483 12.68 -22.13 -12.41
C THR A 483 13.02 -21.44 -11.09
N SER A 484 13.15 -22.22 -10.00
CA SER A 484 13.34 -21.72 -8.62
C SER A 484 14.78 -21.29 -8.32
N ILE A 485 15.43 -20.58 -9.24
CA ILE A 485 16.77 -20.02 -9.09
C ILE A 485 16.74 -18.48 -9.15
N HIS A 486 17.64 -17.80 -8.43
CA HIS A 486 17.77 -16.34 -8.38
C HIS A 486 16.46 -15.58 -8.07
N GLY A 487 15.59 -16.14 -7.22
CA GLY A 487 14.31 -15.50 -6.87
C GLY A 487 13.18 -15.73 -7.89
N HIS A 488 13.23 -16.86 -8.61
CA HIS A 488 12.39 -17.29 -9.75
C HIS A 488 12.83 -16.65 -11.07
N SER A 489 13.33 -17.51 -11.96
CA SER A 489 13.90 -17.13 -13.25
C SER A 489 13.02 -17.60 -14.39
N CYS A 490 12.94 -16.83 -15.47
CA CYS A 490 12.34 -17.32 -16.70
C CYS A 490 13.37 -18.20 -17.40
N LEU A 491 12.98 -19.38 -17.88
CA LEU A 491 13.74 -20.21 -18.80
C LEU A 491 12.95 -20.31 -20.10
N VAL A 492 13.47 -19.70 -21.16
CA VAL A 492 12.81 -19.64 -22.46
C VAL A 492 13.62 -20.45 -23.47
N THR A 493 12.96 -21.41 -24.11
CA THR A 493 13.56 -22.25 -25.14
C THR A 493 13.12 -21.72 -26.50
N PHE A 494 14.10 -21.37 -27.34
CA PHE A 494 13.92 -20.89 -28.70
C PHE A 494 14.38 -21.91 -29.73
N GLN A 495 13.79 -21.84 -30.92
CA GLN A 495 14.19 -22.61 -32.10
C GLN A 495 14.03 -21.75 -33.36
N ARG A 496 14.83 -22.02 -34.40
CA ARG A 496 14.59 -21.41 -35.71
C ARG A 496 13.34 -22.00 -36.36
N VAL A 497 12.61 -21.14 -37.08
CA VAL A 497 11.48 -21.59 -37.88
C VAL A 497 11.98 -22.15 -39.21
N ASP A 498 11.69 -23.43 -39.47
CA ASP A 498 11.98 -24.03 -40.77
C ASP A 498 11.06 -23.44 -41.84
N SER A 499 11.64 -22.58 -42.68
CA SER A 499 10.90 -21.87 -43.73
C SER A 499 10.46 -22.79 -44.88
N SER A 500 10.99 -24.01 -44.96
CA SER A 500 10.62 -25.01 -45.97
C SER A 500 9.44 -25.89 -45.53
N ASN A 501 9.12 -25.92 -44.23
CA ASN A 501 8.02 -26.70 -43.68
C ASN A 501 6.76 -25.83 -43.49
N THR A 502 5.89 -25.81 -44.49
CA THR A 502 4.65 -25.01 -44.52
C THR A 502 3.71 -25.32 -43.35
N THR A 503 3.63 -26.57 -42.90
CA THR A 503 2.78 -26.97 -41.76
C THR A 503 3.32 -26.40 -40.44
N PHE A 504 4.63 -26.49 -40.23
CA PHE A 504 5.30 -25.93 -39.04
C PHE A 504 5.20 -24.40 -39.03
N LEU A 505 5.46 -23.75 -40.17
CA LEU A 505 5.30 -22.30 -40.36
C LEU A 505 3.88 -21.81 -40.08
N THR A 506 2.86 -22.51 -40.60
CA THR A 506 1.46 -22.12 -40.42
C THR A 506 1.08 -22.22 -38.95
N ARG A 507 1.34 -23.38 -38.31
CA ARG A 507 1.06 -23.60 -36.90
C ARG A 507 1.79 -22.59 -36.00
N PHE A 508 3.05 -22.27 -36.33
CA PHE A 508 3.82 -21.27 -35.59
C PHE A 508 3.25 -19.85 -35.71
N LYS A 509 2.75 -19.47 -36.89
CA LYS A 509 2.12 -18.16 -37.10
C LYS A 509 0.75 -18.06 -36.44
N THR A 510 0.02 -19.17 -36.28
CA THR A 510 -1.37 -19.15 -35.81
C THR A 510 -1.56 -19.59 -34.36
N GLU A 511 -0.67 -20.40 -33.78
CA GLU A 511 -0.85 -21.00 -32.45
C GLU A 511 0.32 -20.69 -31.50
N LEU A 512 -0.01 -20.21 -30.31
CA LEU A 512 0.94 -20.10 -29.20
C LEU A 512 1.13 -21.48 -28.55
N THR A 513 2.35 -21.77 -28.08
CA THR A 513 2.57 -22.97 -27.27
C THR A 513 1.80 -22.88 -25.94
N PRO A 514 1.33 -23.99 -25.36
CA PRO A 514 0.57 -23.96 -24.11
C PRO A 514 1.29 -23.23 -22.98
N SER A 515 2.60 -23.48 -22.82
CA SER A 515 3.42 -22.83 -21.78
C SER A 515 3.50 -21.31 -21.94
N LEU A 516 3.71 -20.81 -23.17
CA LEU A 516 3.72 -19.37 -23.46
C LEU A 516 2.32 -18.75 -23.30
N SER A 517 1.27 -19.44 -23.74
CA SER A 517 -0.11 -18.97 -23.59
C SER A 517 -0.50 -18.82 -22.12
N ILE A 518 -0.14 -19.78 -21.27
CA ILE A 518 -0.35 -19.73 -19.82
C ILE A 518 0.39 -18.53 -19.22
N ALA A 519 1.67 -18.33 -19.58
CA ALA A 519 2.47 -17.22 -19.08
C ALA A 519 1.89 -15.85 -19.49
N LEU A 520 1.53 -15.68 -20.77
CA LEU A 520 0.91 -14.45 -21.26
C LEU A 520 -0.43 -14.16 -20.56
N GLN A 521 -1.24 -15.20 -20.34
CA GLN A 521 -2.52 -15.04 -19.63
C GLN A 521 -2.28 -14.70 -18.15
N LYS A 522 -1.29 -15.30 -17.48
CA LYS A 522 -0.87 -14.94 -16.12
C LYS A 522 -0.52 -13.45 -16.05
N GLU A 523 0.32 -12.97 -16.96
CA GLU A 523 0.74 -11.56 -17.00
C GLU A 523 -0.42 -10.59 -17.23
N ARG A 524 -1.38 -10.94 -18.11
CA ARG A 524 -2.60 -10.15 -18.30
C ARG A 524 -3.48 -10.13 -17.05
N ASN A 525 -3.68 -11.29 -16.42
CA ASN A 525 -4.48 -11.40 -15.20
C ASN A 525 -3.85 -10.63 -14.03
N LEU A 526 -2.53 -10.56 -13.95
CA LEU A 526 -1.82 -9.71 -12.99
C LEU A 526 -2.02 -8.21 -13.28
N GLY A 527 -2.31 -7.84 -14.53
CA GLY A 527 -2.44 -6.46 -15.00
C GLY A 527 -1.13 -5.88 -15.54
N MET A 528 -0.12 -6.69 -15.85
CA MET A 528 1.18 -6.23 -16.36
C MET A 528 1.10 -5.52 -17.72
N THR A 529 -0.03 -5.64 -18.41
CA THR A 529 -0.37 -4.90 -19.62
C THR A 529 -0.94 -3.51 -19.31
N ASP A 530 -1.28 -3.20 -18.07
CA ASP A 530 -1.99 -1.99 -17.67
C ASP A 530 -1.13 -1.04 -16.82
N PRO A 531 -1.28 0.30 -16.94
CA PRO A 531 -0.53 1.25 -16.12
C PRO A 531 -0.77 1.10 -14.61
N TRP A 532 -1.98 0.74 -14.21
CA TRP A 532 -2.38 0.59 -12.81
C TRP A 532 -1.49 -0.37 -12.02
N PHE A 533 -1.08 -1.47 -12.66
CA PHE A 533 -0.19 -2.45 -12.04
C PHE A 533 1.12 -1.83 -11.55
N TYR A 534 1.72 -0.95 -12.34
CA TYR A 534 3.01 -0.34 -12.04
C TYR A 534 2.88 0.80 -11.01
N ILE A 535 1.73 1.48 -10.95
CA ILE A 535 1.41 2.42 -9.86
C ILE A 535 1.35 1.67 -8.52
N LYS A 536 0.69 0.49 -8.49
CA LYS A 536 0.66 -0.36 -7.29
C LYS A 536 2.04 -0.87 -6.92
N TYR A 537 2.83 -1.32 -7.90
CA TYR A 537 4.21 -1.78 -7.66
C TYR A 537 5.08 -0.68 -7.04
N GLU A 538 4.99 0.55 -7.54
CA GLU A 538 5.69 1.70 -6.95
C GLU A 538 5.24 1.97 -5.51
N ALA A 539 3.92 1.94 -5.27
CA ALA A 539 3.37 2.12 -3.94
C ALA A 539 3.82 1.02 -2.96
N GLN A 540 3.88 -0.23 -3.43
CA GLN A 540 4.39 -1.37 -2.66
C GLN A 540 5.87 -1.19 -2.31
N ALA A 541 6.72 -0.79 -3.26
CA ALA A 541 8.13 -0.52 -3.01
C ALA A 541 8.33 0.61 -1.98
N LYS A 542 7.61 1.73 -2.15
CA LYS A 542 7.64 2.86 -1.20
C LYS A 542 7.09 2.49 0.18
N GLY A 543 6.02 1.69 0.22
CA GLY A 543 5.42 1.16 1.44
C GLY A 543 6.38 0.26 2.21
N MET A 544 7.06 -0.64 1.50
CA MET A 544 8.12 -1.48 2.08
C MET A 544 9.25 -0.63 2.66
N ARG A 545 9.77 0.36 1.92
CA ARG A 545 10.82 1.26 2.43
C ARG A 545 10.39 1.94 3.73
N ALA A 546 9.18 2.48 3.75
CA ALA A 546 8.63 3.14 4.93
C ALA A 546 8.50 2.16 6.12
N TRP A 547 8.01 0.95 5.86
CA TRP A 547 7.88 -0.10 6.88
C TRP A 547 9.23 -0.52 7.46
N ILE A 548 10.23 -0.85 6.61
CA ILE A 548 11.57 -1.23 7.07
C ILE A 548 12.21 -0.08 7.86
N SER A 549 12.13 1.15 7.35
CA SER A 549 12.70 2.33 8.02
C SER A 549 12.07 2.57 9.40
N HIS A 550 10.76 2.35 9.53
CA HIS A 550 10.06 2.41 10.81
C HIS A 550 10.56 1.32 11.78
N GLN A 551 10.69 0.07 11.32
CA GLN A 551 11.21 -1.02 12.16
C GLN A 551 12.64 -0.71 12.63
N LEU A 552 13.52 -0.25 11.72
CA LEU A 552 14.89 0.12 12.06
C LEU A 552 14.96 1.27 13.07
N ALA A 553 14.13 2.30 12.92
CA ALA A 553 14.06 3.40 13.88
C ALA A 553 13.59 2.93 15.28
N SER A 554 12.56 2.08 15.32
CA SER A 554 12.06 1.50 16.57
C SER A 554 13.10 0.61 17.26
N ILE A 555 13.85 -0.18 16.48
CA ILE A 555 14.90 -1.08 16.97
C ILE A 555 16.12 -0.28 17.45
N GLN A 556 16.52 0.77 16.74
CA GLN A 556 17.61 1.65 17.17
C GLN A 556 17.28 2.33 18.52
N ALA A 557 16.02 2.74 18.73
CA ALA A 557 15.56 3.30 20.00
C ALA A 557 15.63 2.29 21.16
N GLN A 558 15.69 0.98 20.86
CA GLN A 558 15.91 -0.09 21.83
C GLN A 558 17.41 -0.45 21.99
N HIS A 559 18.31 0.39 21.45
CA HIS A 559 19.76 0.23 21.52
C HIS A 559 20.30 -1.08 20.90
N HIS A 560 19.57 -1.68 19.97
CA HIS A 560 20.12 -2.79 19.17
C HIS A 560 21.27 -2.33 18.28
N THR A 561 22.33 -3.13 18.21
CA THR A 561 23.30 -3.02 17.12
C THR A 561 22.65 -3.52 15.83
N ILE A 562 22.63 -2.68 14.80
CA ILE A 562 22.02 -3.02 13.51
C ILE A 562 23.13 -3.29 12.49
N ILE A 563 23.12 -4.48 11.91
CA ILE A 563 24.02 -4.90 10.82
C ILE A 563 23.20 -5.40 9.63
N ALA A 564 23.87 -5.68 8.51
CA ALA A 564 23.25 -6.39 7.39
C ALA A 564 24.01 -7.66 7.01
N TYR A 565 23.31 -8.63 6.41
CA TYR A 565 23.86 -9.90 5.94
C TYR A 565 23.78 -9.98 4.41
N GLY A 566 24.94 -10.08 3.77
CA GLY A 566 25.13 -10.22 2.33
C GLY A 566 25.37 -8.89 1.63
N ALA A 567 26.61 -8.60 1.25
CA ALA A 567 27.03 -7.48 0.41
C ALA A 567 26.74 -7.77 -1.08
N ALA A 568 25.54 -8.28 -1.40
CA ALA A 568 25.10 -8.55 -2.77
C ALA A 568 24.73 -7.25 -3.50
N ALA A 569 24.84 -7.24 -4.84
CA ALA A 569 24.48 -6.08 -5.66
C ALA A 569 23.06 -5.54 -5.35
N LYS A 570 22.07 -6.44 -5.31
CA LYS A 570 20.69 -6.10 -4.91
C LYS A 570 20.57 -5.53 -3.50
N GLY A 571 21.41 -6.01 -2.58
CA GLY A 571 21.51 -5.46 -1.22
C GLY A 571 21.90 -4.00 -1.21
N MET A 572 22.81 -3.60 -2.11
CA MET A 572 23.24 -2.20 -2.24
C MET A 572 22.10 -1.33 -2.76
N VAL A 573 21.24 -1.84 -3.65
CA VAL A 573 20.05 -1.11 -4.11
C VAL A 573 19.09 -0.85 -2.96
N LEU A 574 18.79 -1.88 -2.17
CA LEU A 574 17.94 -1.74 -0.98
C LEU A 574 18.56 -0.78 0.05
N LEU A 575 19.86 -0.92 0.32
CA LEU A 575 20.61 -0.03 1.21
C LEU A 575 20.41 1.42 0.79
N HIS A 576 20.79 1.77 -0.45
CA HIS A 576 20.66 3.14 -0.95
C HIS A 576 19.22 3.63 -0.95
N PHE A 577 18.26 2.77 -1.31
CA PHE A 577 16.85 3.15 -1.25
C PHE A 577 16.39 3.51 0.17
N LEU A 578 16.87 2.78 1.20
CA LEU A 578 16.63 3.11 2.60
C LEU A 578 17.38 4.39 3.03
N LEU A 579 18.61 4.62 2.54
CA LEU A 579 19.41 5.82 2.85
C LEU A 579 18.74 7.12 2.38
N GLU A 580 17.96 7.09 1.29
CA GLU A 580 17.21 8.25 0.78
C GLU A 580 16.05 8.70 1.71
N THR A 581 15.88 8.05 2.87
CA THR A 581 14.89 8.45 3.89
C THR A 581 15.38 9.66 4.67
N SER A 582 14.67 10.79 4.57
CA SER A 582 14.97 12.01 5.33
C SER A 582 14.85 11.81 6.84
N ASN A 583 15.66 12.53 7.63
CA ASN A 583 15.63 12.52 9.10
C ASN A 583 15.73 11.12 9.73
N ARG A 584 16.53 10.26 9.11
CA ARG A 584 16.77 8.89 9.58
C ARG A 584 17.43 8.88 10.97
N SER A 585 16.88 8.08 11.89
CA SER A 585 17.37 7.91 13.26
C SER A 585 18.04 6.55 13.53
N TRP A 586 18.43 5.82 12.48
CA TRP A 586 19.07 4.50 12.56
C TRP A 586 20.32 4.44 11.68
N ASN A 587 21.26 3.56 12.00
CA ASN A 587 22.46 3.33 11.20
C ASN A 587 22.77 1.84 11.06
N ILE A 588 23.39 1.44 9.95
CA ILE A 588 23.92 0.07 9.78
C ILE A 588 25.42 0.11 10.08
N SER A 589 25.86 -0.62 11.09
CA SER A 589 27.25 -0.58 11.57
C SER A 589 28.24 -1.21 10.58
N PHE A 590 27.87 -2.36 10.01
CA PHE A 590 28.65 -3.06 8.99
C PHE A 590 27.77 -4.08 8.25
N VAL A 591 28.27 -4.58 7.13
CA VAL A 591 27.68 -5.70 6.37
C VAL A 591 28.57 -6.91 6.51
N ILE A 592 28.02 -8.08 6.86
CA ILE A 592 28.76 -9.34 6.82
C ILE A 592 28.57 -10.06 5.49
N ASP A 593 29.65 -10.61 4.93
CA ASP A 593 29.62 -11.40 3.69
C ASP A 593 30.70 -12.48 3.72
N ASP A 594 30.35 -13.67 3.23
CA ASP A 594 31.25 -14.83 3.18
C ASP A 594 32.26 -14.75 2.01
N ALA A 595 32.02 -13.90 1.01
CA ALA A 595 32.90 -13.76 -0.15
C ALA A 595 34.22 -13.04 0.22
N PRO A 596 35.38 -13.72 0.13
CA PRO A 596 36.66 -13.14 0.58
C PRO A 596 37.04 -11.86 -0.16
N LEU A 597 36.73 -11.77 -1.47
CA LEU A 597 37.02 -10.60 -2.30
C LEU A 597 36.27 -9.33 -1.88
N LYS A 598 35.19 -9.45 -1.11
CA LYS A 598 34.42 -8.30 -0.60
C LYS A 598 34.83 -7.93 0.83
N GLN A 599 35.48 -8.82 1.56
CA GLN A 599 35.87 -8.54 2.94
C GLN A 599 36.96 -7.45 2.97
N ASN A 600 36.96 -6.62 4.01
CA ASN A 600 37.87 -5.46 4.15
C ASN A 600 37.70 -4.40 3.05
N THR A 601 36.50 -4.33 2.47
CA THR A 601 36.07 -3.23 1.59
C THR A 601 34.95 -2.44 2.25
N PHE A 602 34.46 -1.40 1.56
CA PHE A 602 33.31 -0.60 1.96
C PHE A 602 32.17 -0.72 0.94
N CYS A 603 30.93 -0.67 1.43
CA CYS A 603 29.75 -0.66 0.59
C CYS A 603 29.76 0.58 -0.33
N PRO A 604 29.55 0.42 -1.66
CA PRO A 604 29.72 1.48 -2.64
C PRO A 604 28.92 2.74 -2.28
N GLY A 605 29.55 3.91 -2.37
CA GLY A 605 28.92 5.20 -2.05
C GLY A 605 28.65 5.42 -0.56
N THR A 606 29.25 4.63 0.32
CA THR A 606 29.09 4.74 1.78
C THR A 606 30.40 4.46 2.52
N SER A 607 30.42 4.75 3.82
CA SER A 607 31.48 4.40 4.76
C SER A 607 31.22 3.08 5.52
N ILE A 608 30.22 2.28 5.11
CA ILE A 608 29.83 1.06 5.82
C ILE A 608 30.80 -0.07 5.43
N PRO A 609 31.55 -0.65 6.37
CA PRO A 609 32.53 -1.68 6.04
C PRO A 609 31.87 -3.04 5.81
N VAL A 610 32.50 -3.85 4.95
CA VAL A 610 32.18 -5.26 4.71
C VAL A 610 33.13 -6.15 5.52
N ARG A 611 32.56 -7.03 6.34
CA ARG A 611 33.28 -7.87 7.30
C ARG A 611 33.01 -9.36 7.06
N PRO A 612 33.90 -10.26 7.49
CA PRO A 612 33.60 -11.69 7.50
C PRO A 612 32.52 -12.02 8.56
N THR A 613 31.77 -13.10 8.36
CA THR A 613 30.76 -13.60 9.31
C THR A 613 31.34 -13.87 10.71
N SER A 614 32.64 -14.19 10.80
CA SER A 614 33.35 -14.36 12.08
C SER A 614 33.37 -13.11 12.96
N GLU A 615 33.07 -11.93 12.42
CA GLU A 615 32.93 -10.69 13.19
C GLU A 615 31.83 -10.79 14.25
N LEU A 616 30.80 -11.63 14.02
CA LEU A 616 29.74 -11.91 15.00
C LEU A 616 30.28 -12.48 16.32
N ASN A 617 31.42 -13.19 16.29
CA ASN A 617 32.03 -13.74 17.51
C ASN A 617 32.52 -12.66 18.48
N LYS A 618 32.71 -11.42 18.01
CA LYS A 618 33.11 -10.28 18.84
C LYS A 618 31.92 -9.58 19.48
N HIS A 619 30.69 -9.89 19.06
CA HIS A 619 29.49 -9.27 19.59
C HIS A 619 29.19 -9.78 21.00
N ALA A 620 28.94 -8.88 21.95
CA ALA A 620 28.71 -9.26 23.34
C ALA A 620 27.39 -10.04 23.49
N SER A 621 27.40 -11.13 24.25
CA SER A 621 26.23 -12.00 24.43
C SER A 621 25.03 -11.32 25.08
N THR A 622 25.27 -10.25 25.83
CA THR A 622 24.26 -9.43 26.51
C THR A 622 23.69 -8.31 25.64
N GLU A 623 24.36 -7.94 24.53
CA GLU A 623 23.94 -6.84 23.69
C GLU A 623 22.94 -7.30 22.61
N PRO A 624 21.81 -6.60 22.45
CA PRO A 624 20.83 -6.97 21.44
C PRO A 624 21.33 -6.69 20.01
N LEU A 625 21.00 -7.59 19.09
CA LEU A 625 21.50 -7.58 17.70
C LEU A 625 20.34 -7.66 16.72
N THR A 626 20.39 -6.84 15.67
CA THR A 626 19.45 -6.90 14.54
C THR A 626 20.20 -7.04 13.23
N ILE A 627 19.76 -7.98 12.39
CA ILE A 627 20.38 -8.29 11.11
C ILE A 627 19.38 -8.07 9.97
N VAL A 628 19.68 -7.15 9.04
CA VAL A 628 18.91 -6.96 7.80
C VAL A 628 19.43 -7.90 6.72
N VAL A 629 18.59 -8.77 6.17
CA VAL A 629 19.03 -9.76 5.16
C VAL A 629 18.93 -9.17 3.76
N PHE A 630 20.08 -8.77 3.22
CA PHE A 630 20.21 -8.28 1.84
C PHE A 630 20.28 -9.43 0.82
N ALA A 631 20.88 -10.56 1.20
CA ALA A 631 20.94 -11.77 0.37
C ALA A 631 19.72 -12.70 0.56
N TRP A 632 18.50 -12.12 0.59
CA TRP A 632 17.24 -12.81 0.92
C TRP A 632 16.88 -13.99 0.01
N ASN A 633 17.45 -14.09 -1.19
CA ASN A 633 17.25 -15.25 -2.06
C ASN A 633 17.88 -16.54 -1.51
N PHE A 634 18.74 -16.44 -0.49
CA PHE A 634 19.30 -17.55 0.29
C PHE A 634 18.75 -17.56 1.72
N ARG A 635 17.53 -17.04 1.95
CA ARG A 635 16.96 -16.82 3.30
C ARG A 635 17.09 -18.04 4.22
N ASP A 636 16.82 -19.25 3.74
CA ASP A 636 16.73 -20.43 4.61
C ASP A 636 18.13 -20.83 5.11
N GLU A 637 19.13 -20.76 4.22
CA GLU A 637 20.55 -20.96 4.57
C GLU A 637 21.05 -19.85 5.50
N ILE A 638 20.75 -18.59 5.20
CA ILE A 638 21.19 -17.44 6.01
C ILE A 638 20.55 -17.46 7.40
N LEU A 639 19.26 -17.78 7.52
CA LEU A 639 18.59 -17.90 8.82
C LEU A 639 19.17 -19.03 9.66
N ALA A 640 19.55 -20.15 9.03
CA ALA A 640 20.25 -21.24 9.72
C ALA A 640 21.64 -20.80 10.21
N LYS A 641 22.43 -20.12 9.36
CA LYS A 641 23.73 -19.56 9.74
C LYS A 641 23.61 -18.54 10.87
N ILE A 642 22.70 -17.56 10.76
CA ILE A 642 22.44 -16.57 11.81
C ILE A 642 22.14 -17.27 13.13
N ARG A 643 21.27 -18.30 13.14
CA ARG A 643 20.95 -19.04 14.37
C ARG A 643 22.19 -19.67 15.00
N SER A 644 22.99 -20.36 14.20
CA SER A 644 24.19 -21.05 14.67
C SER A 644 25.27 -20.08 15.15
N ASP A 645 25.47 -18.97 14.46
CA ASP A 645 26.51 -17.99 14.77
C ASP A 645 26.10 -16.96 15.84
N THR A 646 24.85 -16.97 16.32
CA THR A 646 24.38 -16.00 17.31
C THR A 646 23.71 -16.67 18.51
N VAL A 647 22.47 -17.13 18.35
CA VAL A 647 21.64 -17.65 19.45
C VAL A 647 22.25 -18.91 20.08
N GLU A 648 22.81 -19.82 19.27
CA GLU A 648 23.49 -21.02 19.78
C GLU A 648 24.81 -20.70 20.51
N LYS A 649 25.43 -19.56 20.18
CA LYS A 649 26.62 -19.02 20.87
C LYS A 649 26.27 -18.11 22.05
N GLY A 650 24.99 -17.99 22.39
CA GLY A 650 24.52 -17.31 23.61
C GLY A 650 24.14 -15.83 23.44
N ILE A 651 24.13 -15.28 22.22
CA ILE A 651 23.64 -13.91 21.97
C ILE A 651 22.13 -13.85 22.22
N LYS A 652 21.69 -12.97 23.13
CA LYS A 652 20.28 -12.76 23.46
C LYS A 652 19.65 -11.72 22.54
N ASN A 653 18.34 -11.81 22.32
CA ASN A 653 17.53 -10.83 21.57
C ASN A 653 18.03 -10.55 20.13
N VAL A 654 18.22 -11.63 19.36
CA VAL A 654 18.59 -11.55 17.94
C VAL A 654 17.35 -11.37 17.07
N PHE A 655 17.26 -10.24 16.36
CA PHE A 655 16.19 -9.96 15.41
C PHE A 655 16.67 -10.01 13.97
N VAL A 656 15.79 -10.39 13.06
CA VAL A 656 16.08 -10.44 11.62
C VAL A 656 15.01 -9.70 10.83
N ILE A 657 15.42 -8.80 9.94
CA ILE A 657 14.52 -8.15 8.98
C ILE A 657 14.69 -8.82 7.61
N LEU A 658 13.61 -9.41 7.12
CA LEU A 658 13.51 -9.94 5.76
C LEU A 658 12.76 -8.94 4.88
N PRO A 659 13.33 -8.45 3.77
CA PRO A 659 12.65 -7.52 2.87
C PRO A 659 11.71 -8.21 1.87
N PHE A 660 12.01 -9.45 1.46
CA PHE A 660 11.31 -10.17 0.39
C PHE A 660 11.25 -11.68 0.66
N PRO A 661 10.29 -12.42 0.05
CA PRO A 661 9.11 -11.90 -0.69
C PRO A 661 8.03 -11.33 0.26
N TYR A 662 8.17 -11.60 1.56
CA TYR A 662 7.30 -11.08 2.61
C TYR A 662 8.15 -10.22 3.54
N GLN A 663 7.73 -8.98 3.80
CA GLN A 663 8.42 -8.12 4.73
C GLN A 663 8.10 -8.57 6.16
N GLN A 664 9.12 -9.07 6.87
CA GLN A 664 8.95 -9.65 8.20
C GLN A 664 10.08 -9.18 9.13
N LEU A 665 9.71 -8.91 10.39
CA LEU A 665 10.62 -8.76 11.51
C LEU A 665 10.48 -10.02 12.36
N LEU A 666 11.55 -10.80 12.47
CA LEU A 666 11.58 -12.05 13.19
C LEU A 666 12.42 -11.93 14.47
N LYS A 667 12.00 -12.59 15.54
CA LYS A 667 12.86 -12.95 16.67
C LYS A 667 13.37 -14.37 16.46
N ILE A 668 14.69 -14.54 16.47
CA ILE A 668 15.32 -15.85 16.30
C ILE A 668 15.44 -16.52 17.67
N HIS A 669 14.98 -17.76 17.74
CA HIS A 669 15.18 -18.64 18.89
C HIS A 669 16.00 -19.87 18.47
N ARG A 670 16.41 -20.65 19.47
CA ARG A 670 17.21 -21.87 19.28
C ARG A 670 16.49 -22.93 18.43
N ASN A 671 15.17 -23.06 18.58
CA ASN A 671 14.41 -24.12 17.91
C ASN A 671 13.36 -23.60 16.91
N ASN A 672 12.97 -22.33 16.98
CA ASN A 672 11.94 -21.73 16.14
C ASN A 672 12.20 -20.24 15.90
N ASN A 673 11.37 -19.60 15.06
CA ASN A 673 11.38 -18.16 14.83
C ASN A 673 9.99 -17.61 15.16
N THR A 674 9.93 -16.48 15.87
CA THR A 674 8.67 -15.77 16.15
C THR A 674 8.56 -14.55 15.24
N ILE A 675 7.44 -14.39 14.54
CA ILE A 675 7.17 -13.19 13.77
C ILE A 675 6.75 -12.07 14.75
N LEU A 676 7.56 -11.01 14.83
CA LEU A 676 7.28 -9.85 15.68
C LEU A 676 6.43 -8.81 14.95
N ALA A 677 6.61 -8.65 13.65
CA ALA A 677 5.82 -7.76 12.80
C ALA A 677 5.90 -8.22 11.34
N GLU A 678 4.84 -7.95 10.58
CA GLU A 678 4.81 -8.13 9.13
C GLU A 678 4.29 -6.87 8.45
N ASN A 679 4.67 -6.65 7.19
CA ASN A 679 3.99 -5.66 6.39
C ASN A 679 2.75 -6.26 5.74
N SER A 680 1.61 -6.12 6.41
CA SER A 680 0.29 -6.42 5.88
C SER A 680 -0.19 -5.40 4.83
N ASN A 681 0.48 -4.24 4.73
CA ASN A 681 0.06 -3.17 3.83
C ASN A 681 0.29 -3.55 2.38
N LYS A 682 -0.79 -3.86 1.69
CA LYS A 682 -0.80 -4.11 0.25
C LYS A 682 -1.75 -3.13 -0.43
N PRO A 683 -1.42 -2.65 -1.64
CA PRO A 683 -2.38 -1.94 -2.46
C PRO A 683 -3.66 -2.77 -2.63
N LEU A 684 -4.82 -2.13 -2.51
CA LEU A 684 -6.10 -2.78 -2.76
C LEU A 684 -6.24 -3.13 -4.25
N SER A 685 -7.00 -4.19 -4.56
CA SER A 685 -7.31 -4.58 -5.93
C SER A 685 -8.20 -3.54 -6.62
N TRP A 686 -8.04 -3.40 -7.95
CA TRP A 686 -8.97 -2.65 -8.81
C TRP A 686 -9.14 -3.38 -10.16
N PRO A 687 -10.34 -3.41 -10.81
CA PRO A 687 -11.60 -2.81 -10.37
C PRO A 687 -11.94 -3.31 -8.98
N PHE A 688 -12.32 -2.38 -8.10
CA PHE A 688 -12.92 -2.80 -6.85
C PHE A 688 -14.28 -3.32 -7.29
N ILE A 689 -14.31 -4.59 -7.65
CA ILE A 689 -15.55 -5.28 -7.82
C ILE A 689 -16.13 -5.19 -6.41
N PHE A 690 -17.07 -4.27 -6.18
CA PHE A 690 -18.12 -4.53 -5.21
C PHE A 690 -18.65 -5.86 -5.73
N PRO A 691 -18.30 -7.00 -5.13
CA PRO A 691 -18.83 -8.23 -5.63
C PRO A 691 -20.31 -8.04 -5.43
N ASN A 692 -21.05 -7.85 -6.51
CA ASN A 692 -22.46 -8.20 -6.53
C ASN A 692 -22.53 -9.73 -6.47
N ILE A 693 -21.96 -10.32 -5.41
CA ILE A 693 -22.21 -11.60 -4.74
C ILE A 693 -21.48 -11.54 -3.36
N ARG A 694 -21.56 -10.43 -2.59
CA ARG A 694 -21.40 -10.54 -1.12
C ARG A 694 -22.55 -9.88 -0.39
N LYS A 695 -23.01 -10.48 0.70
CA LYS A 695 -24.05 -9.90 1.54
C LYS A 695 -23.49 -8.62 2.20
N PRO A 696 -24.27 -7.53 2.24
CA PRO A 696 -23.89 -6.34 3.01
C PRO A 696 -23.73 -6.67 4.49
N VAL A 697 -22.85 -5.96 5.19
CA VAL A 697 -22.66 -6.11 6.64
C VAL A 697 -23.31 -4.92 7.36
N LEU A 698 -24.33 -5.21 8.16
CA LEU A 698 -25.15 -4.26 8.91
C LEU A 698 -24.78 -4.31 10.40
N LEU A 699 -24.51 -3.13 10.94
CA LEU A 699 -24.40 -2.90 12.38
C LEU A 699 -25.69 -2.31 12.93
N ILE A 700 -26.22 -2.87 14.01
CA ILE A 700 -27.36 -2.29 14.74
C ILE A 700 -26.89 -1.92 16.14
N SER A 701 -27.22 -0.71 16.60
CA SER A 701 -26.88 -0.26 17.95
C SER A 701 -27.96 0.65 18.49
N HIS A 702 -28.22 0.56 19.79
CA HIS A 702 -29.02 1.54 20.50
C HIS A 702 -28.12 2.47 21.30
N PHE A 703 -28.55 3.72 21.45
CA PHE A 703 -27.82 4.69 22.25
C PHE A 703 -28.78 5.64 22.98
N PHE A 704 -28.31 6.18 24.11
CA PHE A 704 -28.98 7.22 24.88
C PHE A 704 -27.93 8.07 25.59
N ASN A 705 -27.81 9.34 25.21
CA ASN A 705 -26.72 10.26 25.56
C ASN A 705 -25.33 9.59 25.65
N GLU A 706 -24.75 9.30 24.50
CA GLU A 706 -23.47 8.58 24.34
C GLU A 706 -22.32 9.47 23.85
N GLU A 707 -22.39 10.78 24.04
CA GLU A 707 -21.38 11.71 23.53
C GLU A 707 -19.93 11.37 23.91
N PHE A 708 -19.71 10.65 25.01
CA PHE A 708 -18.40 10.25 25.50
C PHE A 708 -17.71 9.16 24.66
N LEU A 709 -18.42 8.06 24.35
CA LEU A 709 -17.83 6.91 23.65
C LEU A 709 -18.10 6.92 22.15
N LEU A 710 -19.20 7.55 21.74
CA LEU A 710 -19.70 7.50 20.38
C LEU A 710 -18.69 7.96 19.31
N PRO A 711 -17.87 9.03 19.53
CA PRO A 711 -16.83 9.40 18.57
C PRO A 711 -15.80 8.29 18.33
N TYR A 712 -15.36 7.59 19.38
CA TYR A 712 -14.42 6.48 19.28
C TYR A 712 -15.07 5.26 18.62
N TRP A 713 -16.31 4.99 19.00
CA TRP A 713 -17.06 3.83 18.54
C TRP A 713 -17.39 3.91 17.05
N ILE A 714 -17.84 5.09 16.56
CA ILE A 714 -18.12 5.29 15.14
C ILE A 714 -16.85 5.11 14.31
N ARG A 715 -15.75 5.77 14.68
CA ARG A 715 -14.50 5.73 13.92
C ARG A 715 -13.90 4.32 13.88
N HIS A 716 -14.05 3.55 14.96
CA HIS A 716 -13.61 2.17 15.02
C HIS A 716 -14.43 1.24 14.12
N HIS A 717 -15.75 1.36 14.14
CA HIS A 717 -16.64 0.42 13.45
C HIS A 717 -16.98 0.82 12.00
N ALA A 718 -16.99 2.11 11.65
CA ALA A 718 -17.35 2.58 10.30
C ALA A 718 -16.62 1.86 9.16
N PRO A 719 -15.29 1.57 9.25
CA PRO A 719 -14.59 0.80 8.22
C PRO A 719 -15.08 -0.66 8.09
N MET A 720 -15.64 -1.25 9.15
CA MET A 720 -16.03 -2.66 9.19
C MET A 720 -17.41 -2.93 8.60
N PHE A 721 -18.31 -1.93 8.56
CA PHE A 721 -19.72 -2.13 8.20
C PHE A 721 -20.15 -1.30 6.99
N ASP A 722 -20.88 -1.91 6.06
CA ASP A 722 -21.40 -1.22 4.87
C ASP A 722 -22.45 -0.17 5.25
N MET A 723 -23.20 -0.45 6.31
CA MET A 723 -24.27 0.39 6.85
C MET A 723 -24.46 0.16 8.35
N ALA A 724 -25.10 1.12 9.03
CA ALA A 724 -25.55 0.95 10.39
C ALA A 724 -26.92 1.56 10.63
N ILE A 725 -27.66 0.99 11.58
CA ILE A 725 -28.89 1.56 12.13
C ILE A 725 -28.62 1.89 13.59
N LEU A 726 -28.63 3.19 13.92
CA LEU A 726 -28.45 3.71 15.26
C LEU A 726 -29.82 4.12 15.81
N ILE A 727 -30.31 3.38 16.79
CA ILE A 727 -31.63 3.55 17.39
C ILE A 727 -31.50 4.49 18.60
N ASP A 728 -32.02 5.70 18.47
CA ASP A 728 -31.94 6.77 19.46
C ASP A 728 -33.09 6.70 20.47
N TYR A 729 -32.78 6.60 21.76
CA TYR A 729 -33.76 6.66 22.85
C TYR A 729 -34.03 8.10 23.31
N ASN A 730 -34.21 8.99 22.34
CA ASN A 730 -34.44 10.43 22.53
C ASN A 730 -33.30 11.09 23.31
N SER A 731 -32.09 11.02 22.75
CA SER A 731 -30.91 11.65 23.34
C SER A 731 -31.07 13.18 23.40
N THR A 732 -30.55 13.76 24.48
CA THR A 732 -30.64 15.19 24.83
C THR A 732 -29.27 15.87 24.87
N ASP A 733 -28.20 15.10 24.67
CA ASP A 733 -26.81 15.57 24.61
C ASP A 733 -26.34 15.78 23.16
N HIS A 734 -25.02 15.89 22.96
CA HIS A 734 -24.42 16.08 21.64
C HIS A 734 -24.35 14.80 20.77
N SER A 735 -24.96 13.68 21.16
CA SER A 735 -24.85 12.40 20.43
C SER A 735 -25.29 12.50 18.96
N LEU A 736 -26.43 13.14 18.70
CA LEU A 736 -26.95 13.30 17.33
C LEU A 736 -26.04 14.21 16.48
N GLU A 737 -25.43 15.22 17.09
CA GLU A 737 -24.46 16.09 16.43
C GLU A 737 -23.19 15.29 16.06
N ILE A 738 -22.68 14.50 17.01
CA ILE A 738 -21.53 13.61 16.79
C ILE A 738 -21.80 12.62 15.66
N ILE A 739 -22.96 11.97 15.63
CA ILE A 739 -23.30 11.04 14.53
C ILE A 739 -23.31 11.77 13.19
N ARG A 740 -23.96 12.95 13.11
CA ARG A 740 -24.00 13.73 11.87
C ARG A 740 -22.60 14.14 11.40
N ARG A 741 -21.69 14.43 12.33
CA ARG A 741 -20.32 14.88 12.06
C ARG A 741 -19.36 13.74 11.73
N GLU A 742 -19.50 12.58 12.36
CA GLU A 742 -18.50 11.49 12.29
C GLU A 742 -18.96 10.33 11.40
N ALA A 743 -20.23 9.95 11.43
CA ALA A 743 -20.69 8.71 10.80
C ALA A 743 -20.70 8.79 9.25
N PRO A 744 -20.38 7.68 8.55
CA PRO A 744 -20.63 7.58 7.12
C PRO A 744 -22.08 7.89 6.79
N THR A 745 -22.34 8.45 5.60
CA THR A 745 -23.71 8.73 5.15
C THR A 745 -24.57 7.48 4.92
N SER A 746 -23.96 6.30 4.86
CA SER A 746 -24.68 5.02 4.83
C SER A 746 -25.27 4.62 6.19
N TRP A 747 -24.90 5.30 7.27
CA TRP A 747 -25.43 5.06 8.62
C TRP A 747 -26.69 5.90 8.83
N LYS A 748 -27.74 5.29 9.38
CA LYS A 748 -29.04 5.90 9.61
C LYS A 748 -29.32 5.99 11.10
N VAL A 749 -29.90 7.10 11.53
CA VAL A 749 -30.46 7.26 12.88
C VAL A 749 -31.97 7.09 12.78
N VAL A 750 -32.53 6.26 13.66
CA VAL A 750 -33.98 6.07 13.82
C VAL A 750 -34.36 6.33 15.26
N SER A 751 -35.51 6.94 15.51
CA SER A 751 -36.02 7.12 16.87
C SER A 751 -36.60 5.81 17.40
N SER A 752 -36.25 5.43 18.62
CA SER A 752 -36.86 4.28 19.27
C SER A 752 -38.35 4.54 19.55
N ARG A 753 -39.18 3.51 19.40
CA ARG A 753 -40.56 3.54 19.92
C ARG A 753 -40.64 3.30 21.43
N ASN A 754 -39.56 2.79 22.02
CA ASN A 754 -39.51 2.41 23.42
C ASN A 754 -39.01 3.58 24.27
N LYS A 755 -39.63 3.79 25.44
CA LYS A 755 -39.19 4.82 26.39
C LYS A 755 -37.99 4.38 27.21
N ASP A 756 -37.95 3.09 27.54
CA ASP A 756 -37.02 2.46 28.47
C ASP A 756 -36.31 1.28 27.78
N PHE A 757 -35.14 0.92 28.28
CA PHE A 757 -34.35 -0.24 27.85
C PHE A 757 -34.90 -1.55 28.45
N ASP A 758 -36.18 -1.84 28.16
CA ASP A 758 -36.76 -3.17 28.41
C ASP A 758 -36.07 -4.19 27.52
N SER A 759 -35.41 -5.17 28.11
CA SER A 759 -34.55 -6.14 27.42
C SER A 759 -35.28 -6.93 26.33
N ARG A 760 -36.58 -7.21 26.48
CA ARG A 760 -37.37 -7.91 25.44
C ARG A 760 -37.73 -6.93 24.32
N LEU A 761 -38.24 -5.75 24.64
CA LEU A 761 -38.64 -4.76 23.63
C LEU A 761 -37.45 -4.24 22.81
N VAL A 762 -36.29 -4.09 23.46
CA VAL A 762 -35.00 -3.75 22.84
C VAL A 762 -34.58 -4.82 21.82
N ASP A 763 -34.73 -6.10 22.15
CA ASP A 763 -34.40 -7.19 21.24
C ASP A 763 -35.40 -7.28 20.07
N GLU A 764 -36.68 -7.06 20.33
CA GLU A 764 -37.73 -6.99 19.29
C GLU A 764 -37.48 -5.86 18.30
N GLU A 765 -37.09 -4.68 18.78
CA GLU A 765 -36.78 -3.52 17.92
C GLU A 765 -35.54 -3.78 17.04
N VAL A 766 -34.53 -4.51 17.53
CA VAL A 766 -33.40 -4.96 16.69
C VAL A 766 -33.87 -5.90 15.60
N VAL A 767 -34.64 -6.93 15.97
CA VAL A 767 -35.14 -7.94 15.04
C VAL A 767 -35.98 -7.29 13.93
N GLU A 768 -36.76 -6.26 14.24
CA GLU A 768 -37.50 -5.50 13.24
C GLU A 768 -36.61 -4.75 12.25
N ASN A 769 -35.55 -4.12 12.74
CA ASN A 769 -34.58 -3.46 11.88
C ASN A 769 -33.78 -4.47 11.04
N GLU A 770 -33.48 -5.67 11.57
CA GLU A 770 -32.87 -6.77 10.80
C GLU A 770 -33.75 -7.21 9.62
N LYS A 771 -35.08 -7.28 9.82
CA LYS A 771 -36.05 -7.68 8.77
C LYS A 771 -36.06 -6.73 7.58
N LEU A 772 -35.69 -5.46 7.76
CA LEU A 772 -35.55 -4.49 6.66
C LEU A 772 -34.37 -4.82 5.74
N HIS A 773 -33.44 -5.67 6.19
CA HIS A 773 -32.23 -6.03 5.48
C HIS A 773 -32.03 -7.56 5.42
N PRO A 774 -32.98 -8.33 4.85
CA PRO A 774 -32.99 -9.80 4.96
C PRO A 774 -31.73 -10.46 4.39
N ASN A 775 -31.09 -9.81 3.40
CA ASN A 775 -29.91 -10.33 2.70
C ASN A 775 -28.57 -9.86 3.28
N ALA A 776 -28.53 -9.20 4.43
CA ALA A 776 -27.31 -8.73 5.08
C ALA A 776 -26.78 -9.72 6.14
N TRP A 777 -25.46 -9.70 6.40
CA TRP A 777 -24.91 -10.09 7.68
C TRP A 777 -25.25 -9.03 8.72
N LYS A 778 -25.77 -9.41 9.89
CA LYS A 778 -26.17 -8.48 10.96
C LYS A 778 -25.45 -8.80 12.25
N ILE A 779 -25.03 -7.76 12.95
CA ILE A 779 -24.58 -7.83 14.34
C ILE A 779 -25.16 -6.67 15.12
N ALA A 780 -25.64 -6.96 16.32
CA ALA A 780 -26.08 -5.95 17.26
C ALA A 780 -25.01 -5.72 18.34
N LEU A 781 -24.51 -4.49 18.45
CA LEU A 781 -23.51 -4.09 19.43
C LEU A 781 -24.02 -2.92 20.28
N ASN A 782 -23.57 -2.85 21.53
CA ASN A 782 -23.74 -1.66 22.35
C ASN A 782 -22.52 -0.74 22.22
N THR A 783 -22.68 0.55 22.49
CA THR A 783 -21.58 1.55 22.44
C THR A 783 -20.34 1.25 23.31
N PRO A 784 -20.37 0.44 24.38
CA PRO A 784 -19.15 0.01 25.09
C PRO A 784 -18.52 -1.27 24.50
N GLU A 785 -19.08 -1.83 23.44
CA GLU A 785 -18.61 -3.05 22.78
C GLU A 785 -17.87 -2.68 21.49
N PHE A 786 -16.57 -2.95 21.46
CA PHE A 786 -15.71 -2.71 20.30
C PHE A 786 -15.39 -4.05 19.64
N LEU A 787 -15.98 -4.32 18.48
CA LEU A 787 -15.61 -5.49 17.68
C LEU A 787 -14.23 -5.26 17.07
N VAL A 788 -13.24 -6.02 17.51
CA VAL A 788 -11.87 -5.97 17.03
C VAL A 788 -11.69 -7.02 15.95
N HIS A 789 -11.53 -6.58 14.71
CA HIS A 789 -11.34 -7.44 13.55
C HIS A 789 -10.55 -6.70 12.45
N PHE A 790 -9.64 -7.39 11.77
CA PHE A 790 -8.80 -6.79 10.73
C PHE A 790 -9.61 -6.48 9.45
N ASN A 791 -10.29 -7.48 8.88
CA ASN A 791 -11.09 -7.31 7.67
C ASN A 791 -12.40 -8.11 7.71
N LEU A 792 -13.39 -7.60 8.44
CA LEU A 792 -14.64 -8.32 8.73
C LEU A 792 -15.41 -8.68 7.45
N ARG A 793 -15.47 -7.73 6.51
CA ARG A 793 -16.24 -7.89 5.27
C ARG A 793 -15.65 -8.96 4.36
N GLN A 794 -14.33 -8.99 4.24
CA GLN A 794 -13.65 -10.01 3.44
C GLN A 794 -13.82 -11.39 4.06
N MET A 795 -13.65 -11.52 5.38
CA MET A 795 -13.88 -12.80 6.07
C MET A 795 -15.29 -13.34 5.78
N LEU A 796 -16.32 -12.50 5.87
CA LEU A 796 -17.70 -12.90 5.59
C LEU A 796 -17.88 -13.26 4.10
N ALA A 797 -17.31 -12.48 3.18
CA ALA A 797 -17.39 -12.74 1.74
C ALA A 797 -16.71 -14.07 1.34
N ASP A 798 -15.52 -14.36 1.88
CA ASP A 798 -14.80 -15.61 1.62
C ASP A 798 -15.63 -16.82 2.07
N ILE A 799 -16.38 -16.66 3.17
CA ILE A 799 -17.21 -17.72 3.76
C ILE A 799 -18.54 -17.89 3.04
N GLU A 800 -19.10 -16.84 2.44
CA GLU A 800 -20.34 -16.94 1.66
C GLU A 800 -20.24 -17.90 0.48
N SER A 801 -19.02 -18.23 0.04
CA SER A 801 -18.75 -19.31 -0.92
C SER A 801 -18.99 -20.73 -0.36
N ASN A 802 -19.25 -20.87 0.95
CA ASN A 802 -19.49 -22.13 1.67
C ASN A 802 -20.89 -22.14 2.31
N ASP A 803 -21.80 -22.94 1.76
CA ASP A 803 -23.24 -22.87 2.08
C ASP A 803 -23.64 -23.23 3.52
N SER A 804 -22.75 -23.84 4.30
CA SER A 804 -23.12 -24.51 5.57
C SER A 804 -23.22 -23.62 6.81
N VAL A 805 -22.58 -22.44 6.86
CA VAL A 805 -22.51 -21.63 8.08
C VAL A 805 -23.32 -20.33 7.93
N LYS A 806 -24.29 -20.11 8.83
CA LYS A 806 -25.17 -18.93 8.80
C LYS A 806 -24.93 -17.92 9.93
N ALA A 807 -24.07 -18.24 10.90
CA ALA A 807 -23.69 -17.35 12.00
C ALA A 807 -22.29 -17.63 12.55
N PHE A 808 -21.66 -16.59 13.09
CA PHE A 808 -20.39 -16.67 13.83
C PHE A 808 -20.51 -16.03 15.20
N ARG A 809 -19.81 -16.61 16.18
CA ARG A 809 -19.74 -16.12 17.55
C ARG A 809 -18.37 -15.53 17.84
N PHE A 810 -18.32 -14.28 18.27
CA PHE A 810 -17.09 -13.61 18.70
C PHE A 810 -16.90 -13.76 20.21
N ARG A 811 -15.69 -14.15 20.63
CA ARG A 811 -15.26 -14.11 22.04
C ARG A 811 -15.14 -12.66 22.50
N SER A 812 -15.22 -12.42 23.81
CA SER A 812 -14.98 -11.08 24.37
C SER A 812 -13.88 -11.08 25.41
N VAL A 813 -13.23 -9.93 25.55
CA VAL A 813 -12.31 -9.61 26.64
C VAL A 813 -12.85 -8.40 27.38
N THR A 814 -12.74 -8.40 28.70
CA THR A 814 -13.19 -7.25 29.50
C THR A 814 -12.02 -6.31 29.70
N MET A 815 -12.16 -5.11 29.16
CA MET A 815 -11.14 -4.09 29.22
C MET A 815 -11.14 -3.45 30.61
N SER A 816 -9.97 -3.46 31.22
CA SER A 816 -9.63 -2.74 32.46
C SER A 816 -8.72 -1.57 32.10
N GLY A 817 -8.60 -0.53 32.93
CA GLY A 817 -7.71 0.57 32.59
C GLY A 817 -7.56 1.61 33.68
N ASN A 818 -6.38 2.22 33.74
CA ASN A 818 -6.02 3.30 34.64
C ASN A 818 -6.70 4.64 34.24
N ASP A 819 -7.20 5.36 35.24
CA ASP A 819 -8.07 6.53 35.20
C ASP A 819 -7.32 7.88 35.26
N SER A 820 -6.00 7.87 35.31
CA SER A 820 -5.20 9.10 35.52
C SER A 820 -5.01 9.97 34.26
N ILE A 821 -5.30 9.46 33.06
CA ILE A 821 -4.99 10.15 31.79
C ILE A 821 -6.28 10.39 30.99
N PRO A 822 -6.70 11.64 30.74
CA PRO A 822 -7.87 11.94 29.91
C PRO A 822 -7.81 11.29 28.53
N LEU A 823 -8.97 10.91 27.98
CA LEU A 823 -9.03 10.36 26.62
C LEU A 823 -8.67 11.43 25.59
N LYS A 824 -7.69 11.13 24.75
CA LYS A 824 -7.38 11.92 23.56
C LYS A 824 -8.49 11.71 22.54
N ARG A 825 -9.12 12.79 22.07
CA ARG A 825 -10.32 12.76 21.21
C ARG A 825 -10.16 11.97 19.90
N PHE A 826 -8.94 11.83 19.37
CA PHE A 826 -8.70 11.26 18.02
C PHE A 826 -7.85 10.00 18.00
N THR A 827 -7.41 9.53 19.16
CA THR A 827 -6.63 8.31 19.27
C THR A 827 -7.61 7.14 19.48
N SER A 828 -7.37 5.99 18.84
CA SER A 828 -8.20 4.79 19.06
C SER A 828 -8.35 4.48 20.55
N LEU A 829 -9.57 4.19 21.02
CA LEU A 829 -9.80 3.83 22.41
C LEU A 829 -9.00 2.58 22.80
N LEU A 830 -8.88 1.62 21.89
CA LEU A 830 -8.09 0.39 22.06
C LEU A 830 -6.59 0.68 22.25
N LYS A 831 -6.06 1.72 21.58
CA LYS A 831 -4.66 2.16 21.74
C LYS A 831 -4.44 2.83 23.09
N GLN A 832 -5.41 3.64 23.51
CA GLN A 832 -5.34 4.38 24.76
C GLN A 832 -5.55 3.50 25.99
N ARG A 833 -6.25 2.36 25.82
CA ARG A 833 -6.74 1.50 26.89
C ARG A 833 -6.58 0.03 26.46
N SER A 834 -5.37 -0.51 26.68
CA SER A 834 -4.96 -1.86 26.28
C SER A 834 -5.01 -2.90 27.41
N GLN A 835 -5.24 -2.47 28.65
CA GLN A 835 -5.30 -3.36 29.80
C GLN A 835 -6.62 -4.16 29.79
N TYR A 836 -6.56 -5.42 30.24
CA TYR A 836 -7.73 -6.28 30.34
C TYR A 836 -7.57 -7.29 31.47
N THR A 837 -8.70 -7.87 31.88
CA THR A 837 -8.74 -8.98 32.84
C THR A 837 -9.29 -10.25 32.18
N TYR A 838 -8.81 -11.41 32.63
CA TYR A 838 -9.19 -12.72 32.11
C TYR A 838 -9.36 -13.74 33.26
N HIS A 839 -10.44 -14.54 33.23
CA HIS A 839 -10.68 -15.61 34.19
C HIS A 839 -10.88 -16.95 33.44
N PRO A 840 -10.00 -17.95 33.60
CA PRO A 840 -9.99 -19.16 32.77
C PRO A 840 -11.09 -20.20 33.08
N THR A 841 -11.89 -20.04 34.13
CA THR A 841 -12.86 -21.05 34.58
C THR A 841 -14.28 -20.45 34.70
N HIS A 842 -15.27 -20.99 34.00
CA HIS A 842 -16.71 -20.65 34.17
C HIS A 842 -17.27 -21.50 35.33
N ALA A 843 -18.30 -21.16 36.12
CA ALA A 843 -19.48 -20.31 35.97
C ALA A 843 -19.94 -19.74 37.34
N ASP A 844 -20.86 -18.76 37.29
CA ASP A 844 -21.67 -18.22 38.39
C ASP A 844 -21.01 -17.35 39.49
N GLU A 845 -21.22 -16.05 39.29
CA GLU A 845 -21.54 -15.02 40.28
C GLU A 845 -20.46 -14.38 41.17
N LYS A 846 -20.68 -13.04 41.30
CA LYS A 846 -20.04 -12.04 42.17
C LYS A 846 -18.57 -11.71 41.85
N PHE A 847 -18.43 -10.83 40.85
CA PHE A 847 -17.33 -9.89 40.57
C PHE A 847 -16.31 -10.22 39.44
N GLY A 848 -16.56 -11.21 38.56
CA GLY A 848 -15.66 -11.45 37.41
C GLY A 848 -16.23 -12.29 36.25
N ILE A 849 -16.92 -11.62 35.31
CA ILE A 849 -16.95 -11.84 33.84
C ILE A 849 -17.14 -13.30 33.33
N THR A 850 -18.37 -13.68 32.97
CA THR A 850 -18.69 -14.93 32.24
C THR A 850 -18.76 -14.71 30.72
N SER A 851 -18.42 -15.75 29.94
CA SER A 851 -18.81 -16.17 28.55
C SER A 851 -19.43 -15.19 27.53
N TYR A 852 -19.24 -13.87 27.70
CA TYR A 852 -19.92 -12.87 26.91
C TYR A 852 -19.45 -12.89 25.47
N SER A 853 -20.40 -12.80 24.55
CA SER A 853 -20.15 -12.97 23.12
C SER A 853 -21.28 -12.31 22.33
N ARG A 854 -20.99 -12.00 21.06
CA ARG A 854 -21.99 -11.55 20.10
C ARG A 854 -21.99 -12.43 18.86
N PHE A 855 -23.17 -12.58 18.29
CA PHE A 855 -23.36 -13.24 17.03
C PHE A 855 -23.38 -12.23 15.90
N ILE A 856 -22.68 -12.57 14.81
CA ILE A 856 -22.96 -12.04 13.49
C ILE A 856 -23.67 -13.13 12.68
N HIS A 857 -24.76 -12.82 11.99
CA HIS A 857 -25.54 -13.85 11.26
C HIS A 857 -26.10 -13.32 9.94
N CYS A 858 -26.38 -14.20 8.98
CA CYS A 858 -26.99 -13.84 7.69
C CYS A 858 -28.41 -14.38 7.48
N ASN A 859 -29.06 -14.85 8.56
CA ASN A 859 -30.49 -15.15 8.56
C ASN A 859 -31.32 -13.89 8.24
N PRO A 860 -32.52 -14.02 7.63
CA PRO A 860 -33.42 -12.89 7.40
C PRO A 860 -33.66 -12.06 8.67
N PHE A 861 -33.83 -12.74 9.80
CA PHE A 861 -33.85 -12.19 11.16
C PHE A 861 -33.41 -13.28 12.15
N ALA A 862 -32.91 -12.89 13.31
CA ALA A 862 -32.51 -13.83 14.37
C ALA A 862 -33.63 -14.10 15.38
N LYS A 863 -33.70 -15.35 15.86
CA LYS A 863 -34.50 -15.74 17.03
C LYS A 863 -33.63 -15.66 18.28
N TYR A 864 -33.42 -14.46 18.79
CA TYR A 864 -32.60 -14.25 19.99
C TYR A 864 -33.30 -14.79 21.25
N ASP A 865 -32.48 -15.16 22.22
CA ASP A 865 -32.88 -15.13 23.63
C ASP A 865 -32.64 -13.72 24.19
N THR A 866 -33.32 -13.37 25.28
CA THR A 866 -33.21 -12.05 25.91
C THR A 866 -31.74 -11.67 26.19
N GLY A 867 -31.32 -10.50 25.70
CA GLY A 867 -29.94 -10.00 25.78
C GLY A 867 -29.05 -10.40 24.59
N ARG A 868 -29.59 -11.14 23.61
CA ARG A 868 -28.91 -11.57 22.37
C ARG A 868 -27.62 -12.36 22.60
N HIS A 869 -27.60 -13.18 23.66
CA HIS A 869 -26.45 -14.02 24.01
C HIS A 869 -26.46 -15.38 23.31
N THR A 870 -27.60 -15.77 22.75
CA THR A 870 -27.85 -17.01 22.02
C THR A 870 -28.76 -16.72 20.82
N ILE A 871 -28.57 -17.46 19.73
CA ILE A 871 -29.47 -17.47 18.57
C ILE A 871 -30.04 -18.88 18.41
N ARG A 872 -31.36 -19.02 18.51
CA ARG A 872 -32.05 -20.31 18.35
C ARG A 872 -32.12 -20.72 16.88
N ASP A 873 -32.21 -22.02 16.64
CA ASP A 873 -32.41 -22.64 15.33
C ASP A 873 -31.37 -22.24 14.26
N THR A 874 -30.16 -21.85 14.65
CA THR A 874 -29.11 -21.40 13.73
C THR A 874 -27.79 -22.12 14.00
N VAL A 875 -27.25 -22.78 12.99
CA VAL A 875 -25.91 -23.39 13.05
C VAL A 875 -24.86 -22.28 13.01
N TRP A 876 -23.98 -22.27 14.02
CA TRP A 876 -22.93 -21.26 14.17
C TRP A 876 -21.56 -21.87 14.46
N LYS A 877 -20.49 -21.14 14.14
CA LYS A 877 -19.10 -21.47 14.50
C LYS A 877 -18.46 -20.33 15.29
N TRP A 878 -17.41 -20.63 16.06
CA TRP A 878 -16.57 -19.57 16.60
C TRP A 878 -15.89 -18.83 15.45
N ALA A 879 -15.83 -17.50 15.55
CA ALA A 879 -15.11 -16.71 14.58
C ALA A 879 -13.62 -17.14 14.58
N PRO A 880 -13.02 -17.43 13.41
CA PRO A 880 -11.63 -17.89 13.34
C PRO A 880 -10.64 -16.80 13.76
N ILE A 881 -11.03 -15.53 13.59
CA ILE A 881 -10.28 -14.36 14.01
C ILE A 881 -11.27 -13.29 14.50
N GLY A 882 -10.84 -12.47 15.45
CA GLY A 882 -11.63 -11.37 16.00
C GLY A 882 -12.18 -11.62 17.40
N PHE A 883 -12.39 -10.53 18.13
CA PHE A 883 -12.94 -10.55 19.48
C PHE A 883 -13.66 -9.24 19.81
N ILE A 884 -14.40 -9.19 20.91
CA ILE A 884 -15.07 -7.98 21.39
C ILE A 884 -14.33 -7.44 22.60
N ALA A 885 -13.76 -6.25 22.47
CA ALA A 885 -13.24 -5.48 23.59
C ALA A 885 -14.40 -4.77 24.29
N LYS A 886 -14.64 -5.13 25.55
CA LYS A 886 -15.80 -4.67 26.32
C LYS A 886 -15.40 -3.68 27.41
N TYR A 887 -15.83 -2.43 27.28
CA TYR A 887 -15.54 -1.33 28.22
C TYR A 887 -16.63 -1.12 29.27
N GLN A 888 -17.36 -2.18 29.63
CA GLN A 888 -18.58 -2.05 30.42
C GLN A 888 -18.33 -1.66 31.88
N TYR A 889 -17.29 -2.18 32.52
CA TYR A 889 -17.02 -1.96 33.96
C TYR A 889 -15.74 -1.17 34.21
N THR A 890 -15.22 -0.54 33.15
CA THR A 890 -13.99 0.21 33.26
C THR A 890 -14.26 1.45 34.13
N PRO A 891 -13.51 1.66 35.22
CA PRO A 891 -13.88 2.60 36.28
C PRO A 891 -13.56 4.06 35.91
N TRP A 892 -14.05 4.52 34.77
CA TRP A 892 -13.82 5.84 34.20
C TRP A 892 -14.98 6.78 34.53
N PRO A 893 -14.74 8.07 34.80
CA PRO A 893 -15.80 9.04 35.07
C PRO A 893 -16.91 9.07 34.01
N GLU A 894 -16.57 8.95 32.73
CA GLU A 894 -17.51 8.95 31.62
C GLU A 894 -18.38 7.67 31.60
N ILE A 895 -17.79 6.51 31.84
CA ILE A 895 -18.51 5.23 31.92
C ILE A 895 -19.41 5.19 33.16
N ILE A 896 -18.95 5.77 34.28
CA ILE A 896 -19.73 5.92 35.50
C ILE A 896 -20.95 6.82 35.26
N LYS A 897 -20.75 8.02 34.68
CA LYS A 897 -21.84 8.93 34.30
C LYS A 897 -22.85 8.26 33.39
N ARG A 898 -22.36 7.60 32.33
CA ARG A 898 -23.16 6.81 31.41
C ARG A 898 -23.97 5.72 32.12
N LYS A 899 -23.37 4.96 33.06
CA LYS A 899 -24.09 3.92 33.81
C LYS A 899 -25.19 4.47 34.69
N LEU A 900 -24.91 5.55 35.43
CA LEU A 900 -25.90 6.23 36.27
C LEU A 900 -27.07 6.74 35.42
N GLN A 901 -26.78 7.26 34.23
CA GLN A 901 -27.81 7.71 33.30
C GLN A 901 -28.65 6.54 32.74
N ILE A 902 -28.02 5.47 32.25
CA ILE A 902 -28.74 4.30 31.71
C ILE A 902 -29.60 3.64 32.79
N ARG A 903 -29.15 3.63 34.06
CA ARG A 903 -29.93 3.10 35.18
C ARG A 903 -31.32 3.72 35.30
N THR A 904 -31.47 5.00 34.95
CA THR A 904 -32.77 5.70 34.97
C THR A 904 -33.75 5.22 33.89
N ARG A 905 -33.27 4.47 32.91
CA ARG A 905 -34.03 3.97 31.76
C ARG A 905 -34.22 2.46 31.79
N ILE A 906 -33.86 1.76 32.87
CA ILE A 906 -34.08 0.31 33.01
C ILE A 906 -35.36 0.08 33.81
N PRO A 907 -36.34 -0.66 33.27
CA PRO A 907 -37.57 -0.99 33.99
C PRO A 907 -37.30 -1.77 35.28
N LEU A 908 -38.07 -1.49 36.33
CA LEU A 908 -37.99 -2.24 37.61
C LEU A 908 -38.29 -3.73 37.44
N THR A 909 -39.18 -4.08 36.50
CA THR A 909 -39.53 -5.46 36.16
C THR A 909 -38.33 -6.26 35.65
N ASP A 910 -37.49 -5.64 34.82
CA ASP A 910 -36.26 -6.25 34.33
C ASP A 910 -35.23 -6.41 35.44
N PHE A 911 -35.11 -5.40 36.30
CA PHE A 911 -34.24 -5.46 37.46
C PHE A 911 -34.61 -6.60 38.42
N HIS A 912 -35.90 -6.76 38.75
CA HIS A 912 -36.39 -7.85 39.60
C HIS A 912 -36.17 -9.23 38.99
N ALA A 913 -36.17 -9.32 37.66
CA ALA A 913 -35.87 -10.56 36.93
C ALA A 913 -34.36 -10.77 36.68
N GLY A 914 -33.51 -9.98 37.33
CA GLY A 914 -32.06 -10.06 37.23
C GLY A 914 -31.47 -9.55 35.92
N ARG A 915 -32.26 -8.90 35.07
CA ARG A 915 -31.82 -8.32 33.80
C ARG A 915 -31.38 -6.89 34.02
N GLY A 916 -30.25 -6.51 33.42
CA GLY A 916 -29.71 -5.16 33.59
C GLY A 916 -29.06 -4.89 34.96
N ILE A 917 -28.87 -5.90 35.83
CA ILE A 917 -28.20 -5.76 37.15
C ILE A 917 -26.85 -5.04 37.03
N GLN A 918 -26.12 -5.23 35.94
CA GLN A 918 -24.87 -4.52 35.65
C GLN A 918 -24.95 -2.97 35.72
N HIS A 919 -26.16 -2.43 35.61
CA HIS A 919 -26.46 -1.00 35.60
C HIS A 919 -27.14 -0.58 36.92
N ASP A 920 -27.52 -1.51 37.80
CA ASP A 920 -28.01 -1.21 39.14
C ASP A 920 -26.86 -0.89 40.09
N VAL A 921 -26.32 0.30 39.87
CA VAL A 921 -25.11 0.75 40.50
C VAL A 921 -25.33 2.11 41.15
N THR A 922 -25.11 2.18 42.46
CA THR A 922 -24.89 3.45 43.17
C THR A 922 -23.43 3.87 42.96
N LEU A 923 -23.12 5.14 43.21
CA LEU A 923 -21.73 5.63 43.17
C LEU A 923 -20.81 4.80 44.08
N GLU A 924 -21.33 4.39 45.24
CA GLU A 924 -20.64 3.52 46.20
C GLU A 924 -20.36 2.12 45.62
N LYS A 925 -21.36 1.45 45.04
CA LYS A 925 -21.17 0.15 44.38
C LYS A 925 -20.15 0.22 43.23
N LEU A 926 -20.11 1.33 42.48
CA LEU A 926 -19.12 1.52 41.42
C LEU A 926 -17.69 1.65 41.97
N ASN A 927 -17.51 2.33 43.10
CA ASN A 927 -16.22 2.42 43.77
C ASN A 927 -15.75 1.03 44.26
N THR A 928 -16.66 0.20 44.76
CA THR A 928 -16.34 -1.19 45.14
C THR A 928 -15.94 -2.03 43.92
N ILE A 929 -16.68 -1.96 42.81
CA ILE A 929 -16.34 -2.65 41.57
C ILE A 929 -14.97 -2.20 41.03
N LYS A 930 -14.69 -0.89 41.09
CA LYS A 930 -13.38 -0.32 40.71
C LYS A 930 -12.25 -0.94 41.52
N ASN A 931 -12.42 -1.06 42.83
CA ASN A 931 -11.42 -1.66 43.72
C ASN A 931 -11.25 -3.16 43.46
N ASN A 932 -12.35 -3.89 43.25
CA ASN A 932 -12.30 -5.33 42.98
C ASN A 932 -11.62 -5.64 41.64
N ILE A 933 -11.87 -4.86 40.58
CA ILE A 933 -11.21 -5.06 39.28
C ILE A 933 -9.69 -4.88 39.40
N LYS A 934 -9.20 -3.98 40.26
CA LYS A 934 -7.76 -3.81 40.51
C LYS A 934 -7.10 -5.05 41.15
N LEU A 935 -7.88 -5.89 41.83
CA LEU A 935 -7.38 -7.11 42.47
C LEU A 935 -7.30 -8.31 41.50
N LEU A 936 -7.95 -8.24 40.34
CA LEU A 936 -7.89 -9.30 39.33
C LEU A 936 -6.54 -9.28 38.58
N PRO A 937 -6.06 -10.43 38.07
CA PRO A 937 -4.91 -10.48 37.19
C PRO A 937 -5.08 -9.53 36.00
N GLN A 938 -4.16 -8.56 35.90
CA GLN A 938 -4.14 -7.59 34.82
C GLN A 938 -3.18 -8.07 33.74
N HIS A 939 -3.66 -8.01 32.50
CA HIS A 939 -2.86 -8.26 31.32
C HIS A 939 -2.88 -7.02 30.43
N ASP A 940 -1.91 -6.94 29.52
CA ASP A 940 -1.79 -5.84 28.58
C ASP A 940 -1.71 -6.41 27.17
N LEU A 941 -2.63 -5.99 26.29
CA LEU A 941 -2.63 -6.43 24.88
C LEU A 941 -1.35 -6.06 24.11
N ARG A 942 -0.48 -5.22 24.70
CA ARG A 942 0.85 -4.87 24.17
C ARG A 942 1.92 -5.95 24.33
N ASP A 943 1.76 -6.88 25.29
CA ASP A 943 2.80 -7.86 25.62
C ASP A 943 2.60 -9.21 24.90
N VAL A 944 3.23 -9.34 23.73
CA VAL A 944 3.14 -10.55 22.88
C VAL A 944 3.95 -11.73 23.42
N THR A 945 4.82 -11.54 24.42
CA THR A 945 5.86 -12.53 24.78
C THR A 945 5.46 -13.58 25.81
N ALA A 946 4.29 -13.45 26.43
CA ALA A 946 3.95 -14.19 27.66
C ALA A 946 2.58 -14.88 27.67
N VAL A 947 2.10 -15.47 26.56
CA VAL A 947 0.68 -15.86 26.48
C VAL A 947 0.41 -17.24 25.87
N SER A 948 -0.60 -17.93 26.41
CA SER A 948 -1.16 -19.18 25.87
C SER A 948 -1.74 -19.01 24.47
N GLU A 949 -1.88 -20.11 23.73
CA GLU A 949 -2.38 -20.15 22.35
C GLU A 949 -3.78 -19.51 22.19
N GLU A 950 -4.62 -19.62 23.22
CA GLU A 950 -6.01 -19.11 23.25
C GLU A 950 -6.13 -17.58 23.29
N ILE A 951 -5.18 -16.88 23.93
CA ILE A 951 -5.22 -15.41 24.08
C ILE A 951 -4.19 -14.72 23.18
N GLY A 952 -3.16 -15.45 22.72
CA GLY A 952 -2.17 -14.94 21.77
C GLY A 952 -2.79 -14.37 20.49
N MET A 953 -3.96 -14.86 20.07
CA MET A 953 -4.71 -14.28 18.95
C MET A 953 -5.15 -12.83 19.22
N ALA A 954 -5.67 -12.52 20.41
CA ALA A 954 -6.14 -11.17 20.74
C ALA A 954 -4.98 -10.16 20.78
N HIS A 955 -3.81 -10.58 21.28
CA HIS A 955 -2.60 -9.76 21.29
C HIS A 955 -2.06 -9.52 19.89
N ARG A 956 -1.95 -10.55 19.06
CA ARG A 956 -1.54 -10.41 17.65
C ARG A 956 -2.48 -9.47 16.90
N LEU A 957 -3.79 -9.69 17.03
CA LEU A 957 -4.79 -8.88 16.34
C LEU A 957 -4.84 -7.44 16.85
N TRP A 958 -4.71 -7.21 18.16
CA TRP A 958 -4.59 -5.86 18.71
C TRP A 958 -3.35 -5.16 18.16
N LYS A 959 -2.21 -5.84 18.14
CA LYS A 959 -0.96 -5.29 17.61
C LYS A 959 -1.09 -4.94 16.13
N GLU A 960 -1.62 -5.84 15.31
CA GLU A 960 -1.88 -5.60 13.89
C GLU A 960 -2.78 -4.38 13.68
N ILE A 961 -3.87 -4.24 14.45
CA ILE A 961 -4.81 -3.12 14.28
C ILE A 961 -4.25 -1.79 14.80
N ILE A 962 -3.33 -1.81 15.77
CA ILE A 962 -2.88 -0.61 16.50
C ILE A 962 -1.50 -0.11 16.06
N ASP A 963 -0.57 -1.00 15.66
CA ASP A 963 0.75 -0.63 15.15
C ASP A 963 0.72 -0.26 13.65
N GLU A 964 -0.29 -0.73 12.92
CA GLU A 964 -0.58 -0.31 11.55
C GLU A 964 -1.02 1.16 11.45
#